data_AF-A0A3P8NQ01-F1
#
_entry.id   AF-A0A3P8NQ01-F1
#
_cell.length_a   1.000
_cell.length_b   1.000
_cell.length_c   1.000
_cell.angle_alpha   90.00
_cell.angle_beta   90.00
_cell.angle_gamma   90.00
#
_symmetry.space_group_name_H-M   'P 1'
#
loop_
_entity.id
_entity.type
_entity.pdbx_description
1 polymer ?
#
loop_
_entity_poly.entity_id
_entity_poly.type
_entity_poly.pdbx_seq_one_letter_code
_entity_poly.pdbx_strand_id
1 'polypeptide(L)'
;MTMAILQSLLLLTFISAARCQSLTSSEPVVSRPEQSVTLSCRVQGLSLAYLHWIRQKPGKGLEWIGRIDGGTGTIFAQSLQGVYSIDLLQPDSSIVQPGQTLTITCQVSGYSLTDNSYATGWVRQRERKPMDWIFHQWGGGDFYKNDALKNKFSYSRDTSARTVTITGQNLQMEDTAVYYCVHCDYAFDYWGKGTMVTVTTATSTAPTVFPLVPCGTESGDMITLGCLATGFNPPAVTFSWNKGSTALTDFIQYPAVQKGDVYTGVSQVRVRKQDWNPQQNFQCVVNHAAGNAQADIRPTPVFKQNPTLKVFSSSSDEDGTYTASCFAKEFAPKKHGIKWLKNGADVTSKIDLTETVCDSKNAAGKILYSATSFLTVNSSDLNDKTTFTCQFTGGEDGSLNKTVPYKVIPTCPDCVTSNVKVEITGPATEDMLLHKKGTLTCRVTVQKDKPQIMWEDENKEEIASKPMIEENGIYMSKLDITYDEWTRGVKRYCVVHHSDLLTPSREPYEREFGGSPERPSVFMLPPLEQTNKEEVTLTCFVKDFLPKEVFVSWLVDDEEADSSSYAFNTTEPIENNGFYSAYGQLFVSLHEWKNNAVYSCVVYHESVVNTTRAIVRSIGYRTFDKNRIDLNMNINQDSKCSAQ
;
A
#
# COMPACT_ATOMS: atom_id res chain seq x y z
N MET A 1 -65.82 -4.91 -37.85
CA MET A 1 -65.92 -5.43 -36.46
C MET A 1 -64.89 -4.71 -35.61
N THR A 2 -65.36 -3.79 -34.76
CA THR A 2 -64.97 -3.54 -33.36
C THR A 2 -63.50 -3.51 -32.89
N MET A 3 -63.27 -2.48 -32.03
CA MET A 3 -62.21 -2.21 -31.02
C MET A 3 -60.94 -1.47 -31.50
N ALA A 4 -60.39 -0.47 -30.81
CA ALA A 4 -60.83 0.44 -29.74
C ALA A 4 -59.74 1.53 -29.56
N ILE A 5 -60.17 2.81 -29.47
CA ILE A 5 -59.69 3.92 -28.60
C ILE A 5 -58.18 4.22 -28.48
N LEU A 6 -57.76 5.40 -28.97
CA LEU A 6 -56.90 6.35 -28.26
C LEU A 6 -57.32 7.78 -28.65
N GLN A 7 -57.95 8.53 -27.74
CA GLN A 7 -58.30 9.94 -27.93
C GLN A 7 -57.25 10.83 -27.27
N SER A 8 -56.63 11.69 -28.08
CA SER A 8 -55.87 12.86 -27.69
C SER A 8 -56.81 14.05 -27.46
N LEU A 9 -56.66 14.76 -26.34
CA LEU A 9 -57.32 16.05 -26.12
C LEU A 9 -56.31 17.09 -25.65
N LEU A 10 -56.17 18.15 -26.47
CA LEU A 10 -55.45 19.39 -26.19
C LEU A 10 -56.29 20.22 -25.21
N LEU A 11 -55.70 20.74 -24.13
CA LEU A 11 -56.35 21.75 -23.27
C LEU A 11 -55.42 22.97 -23.12
N LEU A 12 -55.90 24.14 -23.56
CA LEU A 12 -55.27 25.44 -23.36
C LEU A 12 -55.21 25.79 -21.87
N THR A 13 -54.03 26.15 -21.37
CA THR A 13 -53.83 26.69 -20.02
C THR A 13 -53.77 28.22 -20.03
N PHE A 14 -54.73 28.86 -19.36
CA PHE A 14 -54.65 30.25 -18.91
C PHE A 14 -53.52 30.38 -17.87
N ILE A 15 -52.54 31.26 -18.13
CA ILE A 15 -51.50 31.60 -17.14
C ILE A 15 -51.98 32.79 -16.32
N SER A 16 -52.48 32.53 -15.11
CA SER A 16 -52.54 33.53 -14.04
C SER A 16 -51.14 33.74 -13.49
N ALA A 17 -50.60 34.95 -13.59
CA ALA A 17 -49.29 35.32 -13.05
C ALA A 17 -49.29 35.18 -11.51
N ALA A 18 -48.78 34.05 -11.01
CA ALA A 18 -48.40 33.92 -9.61
C ALA A 18 -47.17 34.80 -9.36
N ARG A 19 -47.29 35.84 -8.52
CA ARG A 19 -46.13 36.59 -8.04
C ARG A 19 -45.28 35.65 -7.18
N CYS A 20 -44.17 35.16 -7.75
CA CYS A 20 -43.21 34.34 -7.03
C CYS A 20 -42.43 35.23 -6.05
N GLN A 21 -42.44 34.86 -4.77
CA GLN A 21 -41.64 35.51 -3.72
C GLN A 21 -40.39 34.67 -3.48
N SER A 22 -39.20 35.27 -3.53
CA SER A 22 -37.95 34.53 -3.36
C SER A 22 -36.90 35.30 -2.57
N LEU A 23 -36.16 34.55 -1.76
CA LEU A 23 -34.96 34.98 -1.05
C LEU A 23 -33.76 34.21 -1.62
N THR A 24 -32.74 34.90 -2.10
CA THR A 24 -31.54 34.28 -2.69
C THR A 24 -30.31 34.77 -1.95
N SER A 25 -29.61 33.87 -1.27
CA SER A 25 -28.36 34.18 -0.56
C SER A 25 -27.16 34.13 -1.50
N SER A 26 -26.06 34.79 -1.13
CA SER A 26 -24.79 34.76 -1.85
C SER A 26 -24.17 33.37 -1.88
N GLU A 27 -23.36 33.10 -2.90
CA GLU A 27 -22.60 31.86 -3.00
C GLU A 27 -21.57 31.70 -1.85
N PRO A 28 -21.09 30.46 -1.58
CA PRO A 28 -20.10 30.21 -0.54
C PRO A 28 -18.80 31.02 -0.75
N VAL A 29 -18.26 31.59 0.33
CA VAL A 29 -17.02 32.38 0.30
C VAL A 29 -15.96 31.76 1.22
N VAL A 30 -14.73 31.62 0.70
CA VAL A 30 -13.55 31.16 1.46
C VAL A 30 -12.62 32.35 1.68
N SER A 31 -12.22 32.59 2.93
CA SER A 31 -11.37 33.73 3.29
C SER A 31 -10.35 33.35 4.38
N ARG A 32 -9.27 34.13 4.50
CA ARG A 32 -8.23 33.94 5.52
C ARG A 32 -8.71 34.49 6.89
N PRO A 33 -8.16 34.03 8.02
CA PRO A 33 -8.45 34.62 9.33
C PRO A 33 -8.20 36.14 9.31
N GLU A 34 -9.05 36.91 10.00
CA GLU A 34 -9.01 38.38 10.12
C GLU A 34 -9.39 39.18 8.85
N GLN A 35 -9.69 38.53 7.72
CA GLN A 35 -10.30 39.21 6.58
C GLN A 35 -11.82 39.35 6.78
N SER A 36 -12.35 40.53 6.41
CA SER A 36 -13.79 40.76 6.38
C SER A 36 -14.42 40.05 5.19
N VAL A 37 -15.55 39.38 5.43
CA VAL A 37 -16.34 38.69 4.41
C VAL A 37 -17.74 39.29 4.38
N THR A 38 -18.23 39.59 3.18
CA THR A 38 -19.58 40.13 2.98
C THR A 38 -20.48 39.06 2.41
N LEU A 39 -21.55 38.73 3.13
CA LEU A 39 -22.64 37.89 2.66
C LEU A 39 -23.80 38.78 2.24
N SER A 40 -24.50 38.43 1.16
CA SER A 40 -25.63 39.22 0.65
C SER A 40 -26.87 38.36 0.45
N CYS A 41 -28.05 38.97 0.57
CA CYS A 41 -29.32 38.30 0.32
C CYS A 41 -30.20 39.21 -0.55
N ARG A 42 -30.68 38.67 -1.68
CA ARG A 42 -31.57 39.38 -2.60
C ARG A 42 -33.01 38.95 -2.36
N VAL A 43 -33.89 39.92 -2.19
CA VAL A 43 -35.34 39.72 -1.99
C VAL A 43 -36.09 40.13 -3.26
N GLN A 44 -36.94 39.26 -3.80
CA GLN A 44 -37.87 39.56 -4.90
C GLN A 44 -39.31 39.28 -4.49
N GLY A 45 -40.22 40.22 -4.77
CA GLY A 45 -41.66 40.05 -4.57
C GLY A 45 -42.21 40.32 -3.15
N LEU A 46 -41.37 40.80 -2.21
CA LEU A 46 -41.74 41.10 -0.81
C LEU A 46 -41.44 42.58 -0.47
N SER A 47 -42.31 43.22 0.31
CA SER A 47 -41.97 44.47 1.01
C SER A 47 -41.15 44.10 2.26
N LEU A 48 -39.88 44.51 2.32
CA LEU A 48 -38.99 44.23 3.45
C LEU A 48 -39.51 44.95 4.72
N ALA A 49 -40.02 44.19 5.68
CA ALA A 49 -40.31 44.68 7.03
C ALA A 49 -39.11 44.42 7.98
N TYR A 50 -38.69 43.15 8.09
CA TYR A 50 -37.57 42.70 8.91
C TYR A 50 -36.81 41.57 8.19
N LEU A 51 -35.47 41.65 8.11
CA LEU A 51 -34.61 40.60 7.55
C LEU A 51 -33.58 40.16 8.61
N HIS A 52 -33.60 38.89 8.98
CA HIS A 52 -32.71 38.34 10.01
C HIS A 52 -31.55 37.54 9.40
N TRP A 53 -30.36 37.65 10.00
CA TRP A 53 -29.20 36.85 9.70
C TRP A 53 -28.91 35.88 10.84
N ILE A 54 -28.71 34.61 10.49
CA ILE A 54 -28.34 33.53 11.41
C ILE A 54 -27.11 32.80 10.87
N ARG A 55 -26.24 32.31 11.75
CA ARG A 55 -25.10 31.44 11.43
C ARG A 55 -25.21 30.11 12.15
N GLN A 56 -24.78 29.05 11.49
CA GLN A 56 -24.57 27.75 12.10
C GLN A 56 -23.11 27.38 11.95
N LYS A 57 -22.40 27.21 13.06
CA LYS A 57 -21.02 26.69 13.04
C LYS A 57 -21.07 25.16 13.00
N PRO A 58 -20.12 24.48 12.33
CA PRO A 58 -20.06 23.02 12.33
C PRO A 58 -20.12 22.46 13.76
N GLY A 59 -21.07 21.55 14.02
CA GLY A 59 -21.27 20.93 15.34
C GLY A 59 -21.84 21.83 16.43
N LYS A 60 -22.36 23.02 16.10
CA LYS A 60 -23.01 23.94 17.05
C LYS A 60 -24.45 24.27 16.63
N GLY A 61 -25.26 24.73 17.58
CA GLY A 61 -26.62 25.23 17.34
C GLY A 61 -26.65 26.48 16.47
N LEU A 62 -27.85 26.88 16.05
CA LEU A 62 -28.09 28.11 15.31
C LEU A 62 -27.79 29.33 16.20
N GLU A 63 -27.09 30.32 15.66
CA GLU A 63 -26.71 31.54 16.35
C GLU A 63 -27.21 32.75 15.56
N TRP A 64 -27.92 33.67 16.20
CA TRP A 64 -28.37 34.91 15.56
C TRP A 64 -27.24 35.92 15.43
N ILE A 65 -27.19 36.61 14.28
CA ILE A 65 -26.15 37.61 13.96
C ILE A 65 -26.72 39.03 14.07
N GLY A 66 -27.93 39.23 13.55
CA GLY A 66 -28.55 40.55 13.52
C GLY A 66 -29.82 40.62 12.68
N ARG A 67 -30.53 41.75 12.72
CA ARG A 67 -31.65 42.07 11.83
C ARG A 67 -31.44 43.41 11.14
N ILE A 68 -31.99 43.52 9.95
CA ILE A 68 -32.08 44.74 9.16
C ILE A 68 -33.55 45.07 9.00
N ASP A 69 -33.93 46.25 9.47
CA ASP A 69 -35.29 46.78 9.33
C ASP A 69 -35.38 47.49 7.98
N GLY A 70 -36.53 47.41 7.31
CA GLY A 70 -36.77 47.88 5.93
C GLY A 70 -36.64 49.39 5.66
N GLY A 71 -35.64 50.06 6.24
CA GLY A 71 -35.26 51.45 5.94
C GLY A 71 -34.61 52.22 7.09
N THR A 72 -34.57 51.74 8.33
CA THR A 72 -34.28 52.61 9.50
C THR A 72 -33.23 52.10 10.50
N GLY A 73 -32.65 50.91 10.34
CA GLY A 73 -31.54 50.49 11.22
C GLY A 73 -31.14 49.03 11.12
N THR A 74 -29.91 48.75 11.58
CA THR A 74 -29.34 47.39 11.72
C THR A 74 -29.06 47.12 13.18
N ILE A 75 -29.60 46.03 13.72
CA ILE A 75 -29.37 45.57 15.09
C ILE A 75 -28.55 44.29 15.03
N PHE A 76 -27.46 44.22 15.80
CA PHE A 76 -26.60 43.02 15.88
C PHE A 76 -26.84 42.28 17.19
N ALA A 77 -26.47 40.99 17.21
CA ALA A 77 -26.43 40.19 18.44
C ALA A 77 -25.53 40.84 19.49
N GLN A 78 -25.94 40.80 20.76
CA GLN A 78 -25.16 41.37 21.88
C GLN A 78 -23.77 40.73 22.01
N SER A 79 -23.62 39.46 21.62
CA SER A 79 -22.32 38.76 21.52
C SER A 79 -21.34 39.40 20.53
N LEU A 80 -21.84 40.22 19.59
CA LEU A 80 -21.08 41.00 18.64
C LEU A 80 -20.95 42.48 19.06
N GLN A 81 -21.72 42.93 20.06
CA GLN A 81 -21.74 44.30 20.57
C GLN A 81 -20.98 44.48 21.90
N GLY A 82 -20.46 43.40 22.49
CA GLY A 82 -19.55 43.46 23.64
C GLY A 82 -20.18 43.86 24.98
N VAL A 83 -21.51 43.84 25.09
CA VAL A 83 -22.24 44.34 26.27
C VAL A 83 -23.33 43.32 26.65
N TYR A 84 -23.11 42.63 27.77
CA TYR A 84 -23.89 41.52 28.39
C TYR A 84 -23.96 40.20 27.59
N SER A 85 -23.41 39.12 28.16
CA SER A 85 -23.59 37.76 27.66
C SER A 85 -24.61 37.01 28.52
N ILE A 86 -25.67 36.50 27.88
CA ILE A 86 -26.54 35.48 28.47
C ILE A 86 -25.85 34.13 28.22
N ASP A 87 -25.65 33.33 29.27
CA ASP A 87 -25.20 31.94 29.11
C ASP A 87 -26.24 30.97 29.64
N LEU A 88 -26.52 29.93 28.84
CA LEU A 88 -27.38 28.81 29.19
C LEU A 88 -26.53 27.53 29.22
N LEU A 89 -26.10 27.16 30.42
CA LEU A 89 -25.18 26.05 30.67
C LEU A 89 -25.96 24.75 30.90
N GLN A 90 -25.74 23.76 30.04
CA GLN A 90 -26.37 22.45 30.10
C GLN A 90 -25.35 21.36 29.74
N PRO A 91 -25.56 20.10 30.16
CA PRO A 91 -24.66 19.01 29.80
C PRO A 91 -24.67 18.77 28.28
N ASP A 92 -23.54 18.35 27.72
CA ASP A 92 -23.41 18.12 26.27
C ASP A 92 -24.19 16.87 25.80
N SER A 93 -24.25 15.82 26.63
CA SER A 93 -25.00 14.60 26.31
C SER A 93 -25.47 13.82 27.54
N SER A 94 -26.46 12.96 27.33
CA SER A 94 -26.95 12.02 28.34
C SER A 94 -27.44 10.74 27.67
N ILE A 95 -27.23 9.61 28.34
CA ILE A 95 -27.64 8.28 27.87
C ILE A 95 -28.51 7.64 28.94
N VAL A 96 -29.63 7.07 28.51
CA VAL A 96 -30.56 6.35 29.37
C VAL A 96 -31.08 5.11 28.66
N GLN A 97 -31.36 4.06 29.44
CA GLN A 97 -32.02 2.86 28.91
C GLN A 97 -33.53 3.10 28.78
N PRO A 98 -34.23 2.39 27.88
CA PRO A 98 -35.69 2.46 27.81
C PRO A 98 -36.35 2.22 29.17
N GLY A 99 -37.33 3.04 29.52
CA GLY A 99 -38.03 2.99 30.80
C GLY A 99 -37.38 3.79 31.94
N GLN A 100 -36.15 4.27 31.78
CA GLN A 100 -35.48 5.08 32.80
C GLN A 100 -35.93 6.55 32.79
N THR A 101 -35.69 7.21 33.92
CA THR A 101 -35.92 8.65 34.10
C THR A 101 -34.67 9.43 33.72
N LEU A 102 -34.84 10.55 33.01
CA LEU A 102 -33.78 11.48 32.66
C LEU A 102 -34.01 12.83 33.33
N THR A 103 -32.94 13.45 33.84
CA THR A 103 -32.98 14.82 34.38
C THR A 103 -31.90 15.67 33.71
N ILE A 104 -32.30 16.79 33.10
CA ILE A 104 -31.38 17.76 32.51
C ILE A 104 -31.59 19.10 33.22
N THR A 105 -30.50 19.66 33.74
CA THR A 105 -30.51 20.97 34.40
C THR A 105 -29.80 22.00 33.52
N CYS A 106 -30.45 23.14 33.35
CA CYS A 106 -29.91 24.33 32.69
C CYS A 106 -29.61 25.39 33.74
N GLN A 107 -28.35 25.81 33.84
CA GLN A 107 -27.93 26.93 34.67
C GLN A 107 -27.93 28.21 33.86
N VAL A 108 -28.57 29.27 34.38
CA VAL A 108 -28.74 30.53 33.66
C VAL A 108 -27.86 31.63 34.23
N SER A 109 -27.24 32.42 33.36
CA SER A 109 -26.49 33.63 33.71
C SER A 109 -26.91 34.81 32.81
N GLY A 110 -26.65 36.03 33.26
CA GLY A 110 -26.92 37.25 32.49
C GLY A 110 -28.34 37.81 32.64
N TYR A 111 -29.27 37.08 33.26
CA TYR A 111 -30.64 37.52 33.51
C TYR A 111 -31.25 36.87 34.78
N SER A 112 -32.38 37.40 35.27
CA SER A 112 -33.10 36.87 36.44
C SER A 112 -34.37 36.16 36.03
N LEU A 113 -34.50 34.87 36.31
CA LEU A 113 -35.67 34.07 35.93
C LEU A 113 -37.03 34.73 36.27
N THR A 114 -37.11 35.60 37.29
CA THR A 114 -38.33 36.28 37.77
C THR A 114 -38.74 37.54 37.01
N ASP A 115 -38.00 37.97 35.99
CA ASP A 115 -38.34 39.17 35.21
C ASP A 115 -39.44 38.85 34.18
N ASN A 116 -40.46 39.70 34.15
CA ASN A 116 -41.65 39.50 33.33
C ASN A 116 -41.39 39.72 31.83
N SER A 117 -40.22 40.23 31.45
CA SER A 117 -39.86 40.56 30.08
C SER A 117 -39.48 39.34 29.24
N TYR A 118 -39.24 38.19 29.88
CA TYR A 118 -38.80 36.97 29.21
C TYR A 118 -39.35 35.70 29.86
N ALA A 119 -39.31 34.61 29.09
CA ALA A 119 -39.59 33.26 29.53
C ALA A 119 -38.35 32.37 29.42
N THR A 120 -38.28 31.33 30.26
CA THR A 120 -37.28 30.28 30.11
C THR A 120 -37.98 28.94 29.91
N GLY A 121 -37.47 28.13 28.99
CA GLY A 121 -38.15 26.91 28.58
C GLY A 121 -37.24 25.84 27.99
N TRP A 122 -37.89 24.76 27.56
CA TRP A 122 -37.26 23.60 26.93
C TRP A 122 -37.91 23.30 25.59
N VAL A 123 -37.08 23.11 24.58
CA VAL A 123 -37.45 22.70 23.23
C VAL A 123 -36.72 21.40 22.91
N ARG A 124 -37.36 20.47 22.21
CA ARG A 124 -36.68 19.28 21.68
C ARG A 124 -36.66 19.27 20.16
N GLN A 125 -35.56 18.78 19.60
CA GLN A 125 -35.38 18.55 18.18
C GLN A 125 -35.08 17.07 17.93
N ARG A 126 -36.03 16.38 17.29
CA ARG A 126 -35.86 15.00 16.83
C ARG A 126 -35.25 14.99 15.43
N GLU A 127 -34.44 13.99 15.11
CA GLU A 127 -33.82 13.89 13.79
C GLU A 127 -34.89 13.94 12.68
N ARG A 128 -34.68 14.84 11.71
CA ARG A 128 -35.57 15.06 10.55
C ARG A 128 -37.02 15.43 10.90
N LYS A 129 -37.27 15.91 12.12
CA LYS A 129 -38.58 16.39 12.56
C LYS A 129 -38.51 17.87 12.93
N PRO A 130 -39.64 18.60 12.88
CA PRO A 130 -39.70 19.97 13.38
C PRO A 130 -39.38 20.00 14.89
N MET A 131 -38.98 21.18 15.36
CA MET A 131 -38.73 21.42 16.79
C MET A 131 -40.05 21.48 17.55
N ASP A 132 -40.11 20.81 18.70
CA ASP A 132 -41.29 20.77 19.57
C ASP A 132 -41.02 21.56 20.85
N TRP A 133 -41.83 22.58 21.13
CA TRP A 133 -41.88 23.22 22.45
C TRP A 133 -42.37 22.21 23.49
N ILE A 134 -41.64 22.07 24.60
CA ILE A 134 -42.07 21.22 25.71
C ILE A 134 -42.76 22.10 26.77
N PHE A 135 -42.00 23.05 27.32
CA PHE A 135 -42.42 23.97 28.37
C PHE A 135 -41.80 25.34 28.17
N HIS A 136 -42.48 26.41 28.59
CA HIS A 136 -41.83 27.67 28.91
C HIS A 136 -42.55 28.36 30.06
N GLN A 137 -41.83 29.12 30.87
CA GLN A 137 -42.40 29.90 31.96
C GLN A 137 -41.90 31.33 31.91
N TRP A 138 -42.82 32.29 31.86
CA TRP A 138 -42.53 33.72 32.00
C TRP A 138 -42.12 34.05 33.43
N GLY A 139 -41.32 35.10 33.62
CA GLY A 139 -40.95 35.55 34.97
C GLY A 139 -42.15 35.89 35.85
N GLY A 140 -43.26 36.35 35.23
CA GLY A 140 -44.52 36.67 35.89
C GLY A 140 -45.34 35.45 36.34
N GLY A 141 -44.91 34.24 35.97
CA GLY A 141 -45.52 32.99 36.40
C GLY A 141 -46.34 32.26 35.33
N ASP A 142 -46.67 32.92 34.22
CA ASP A 142 -47.40 32.30 33.11
C ASP A 142 -46.63 31.10 32.56
N PHE A 143 -47.25 29.92 32.64
CA PHE A 143 -46.62 28.64 32.34
C PHE A 143 -47.33 27.94 31.17
N TYR A 144 -46.57 27.71 30.10
CA TYR A 144 -47.01 26.94 28.96
C TYR A 144 -46.56 25.48 29.08
N LYS A 145 -47.48 24.56 28.79
CA LYS A 145 -47.23 23.12 28.78
C LYS A 145 -47.76 22.52 27.48
N ASN A 146 -46.93 21.80 26.73
CA ASN A 146 -47.39 21.09 25.54
C ASN A 146 -48.23 19.87 25.93
N ASP A 147 -49.50 19.84 25.49
CA ASP A 147 -50.47 18.79 25.84
C ASP A 147 -50.05 17.38 25.42
N ALA A 148 -49.29 17.23 24.34
CA ALA A 148 -48.78 15.94 23.90
C ALA A 148 -47.64 15.40 24.78
N LEU A 149 -46.93 16.29 25.50
CA LEU A 149 -45.70 15.98 26.24
C LEU A 149 -45.84 16.13 27.75
N LYS A 150 -46.95 16.71 28.24
CA LYS A 150 -47.17 17.05 29.64
C LYS A 150 -47.13 15.88 30.62
N ASN A 151 -47.44 14.67 30.17
CA ASN A 151 -47.42 13.46 30.99
C ASN A 151 -46.06 12.77 30.96
N LYS A 152 -45.23 13.07 29.95
CA LYS A 152 -43.93 12.43 29.73
C LYS A 152 -42.80 13.24 30.35
N PHE A 153 -42.92 14.57 30.32
CA PHE A 153 -41.92 15.46 30.89
C PHE A 153 -42.53 16.32 32.01
N SER A 154 -41.70 16.67 32.99
CA SER A 154 -42.00 17.65 34.03
C SER A 154 -40.96 18.77 34.03
N TYR A 155 -41.39 19.94 34.49
CA TYR A 155 -40.61 21.17 34.54
C TYR A 155 -40.42 21.56 36.01
N SER A 156 -39.21 21.95 36.37
CA SER A 156 -38.87 22.52 37.68
C SER A 156 -38.01 23.75 37.49
N ARG A 157 -38.21 24.76 38.33
CA ARG A 157 -37.49 26.02 38.30
C ARG A 157 -37.08 26.42 39.70
N ASP A 158 -35.80 26.68 39.90
CA ASP A 158 -35.23 27.19 41.13
C ASP A 158 -34.64 28.58 40.89
N THR A 159 -35.32 29.60 41.39
CA THR A 159 -34.91 31.00 41.26
C THR A 159 -33.69 31.35 42.11
N SER A 160 -33.46 30.64 43.21
CA SER A 160 -32.33 30.85 44.11
C SER A 160 -31.04 30.30 43.50
N ALA A 161 -31.11 29.09 42.95
CA ALA A 161 -29.99 28.45 42.26
C ALA A 161 -29.82 28.91 40.80
N ARG A 162 -30.78 29.69 40.28
CA ARG A 162 -30.85 30.11 38.86
C ARG A 162 -30.78 28.92 37.91
N THR A 163 -31.59 27.91 38.20
CA THR A 163 -31.66 26.69 37.39
C THR A 163 -33.07 26.40 36.90
N VAL A 164 -33.14 25.83 35.70
CA VAL A 164 -34.34 25.31 35.09
C VAL A 164 -34.09 23.87 34.68
N THR A 165 -34.91 22.95 35.18
CA THR A 165 -34.70 21.50 35.05
C THR A 165 -35.89 20.86 34.34
N ILE A 166 -35.60 20.01 33.36
CA ILE A 166 -36.56 19.11 32.73
C ILE A 166 -36.32 17.69 33.22
N THR A 167 -37.39 17.00 33.61
CA THR A 167 -37.34 15.57 33.96
C THR A 167 -38.26 14.77 33.04
N GLY A 168 -37.70 13.83 32.28
CA GLY A 168 -38.46 12.90 31.44
C GLY A 168 -38.65 11.56 32.15
N GLN A 169 -39.87 11.05 32.17
CA GLN A 169 -40.22 9.76 32.78
C GLN A 169 -40.51 8.70 31.72
N ASN A 170 -40.13 7.46 32.01
CA ASN A 170 -40.36 6.29 31.15
C ASN A 170 -39.91 6.52 29.69
N LEU A 171 -38.66 6.98 29.52
CA LEU A 171 -38.16 7.35 28.21
C LEU A 171 -38.11 6.15 27.26
N GLN A 172 -38.50 6.40 26.02
CA GLN A 172 -38.56 5.41 24.94
C GLN A 172 -37.58 5.82 23.83
N MET A 173 -37.27 4.89 22.93
CA MET A 173 -36.33 5.15 21.81
C MET A 173 -36.70 6.40 21.00
N GLU A 174 -38.01 6.65 20.83
CA GLU A 174 -38.59 7.82 20.15
C GLU A 174 -38.32 9.19 20.80
N ASP A 175 -37.83 9.21 22.05
CA ASP A 175 -37.45 10.42 22.78
C ASP A 175 -36.00 10.83 22.57
N THR A 176 -35.24 10.03 21.81
CA THR A 176 -33.89 10.38 21.34
C THR A 176 -33.96 11.66 20.52
N ALA A 177 -33.35 12.72 21.03
CA ALA A 177 -33.46 14.08 20.51
C ALA A 177 -32.39 14.98 21.14
N VAL A 178 -32.18 16.14 20.55
CA VAL A 178 -31.44 17.23 21.20
C VAL A 178 -32.42 18.09 21.98
N TYR A 179 -32.13 18.32 23.26
CA TYR A 179 -32.95 19.14 24.16
C TYR A 179 -32.26 20.48 24.42
N TYR A 180 -32.91 21.57 24.03
CA TYR A 180 -32.40 22.93 24.15
C TYR A 180 -33.08 23.65 25.31
N CYS A 181 -32.27 24.28 26.16
CA CYS A 181 -32.74 25.28 27.10
C CYS A 181 -32.82 26.60 26.35
N VAL A 182 -33.92 27.33 26.50
CA VAL A 182 -34.20 28.53 25.71
C VAL A 182 -34.60 29.66 26.63
N HIS A 183 -34.05 30.84 26.38
CA HIS A 183 -34.51 32.12 26.90
C HIS A 183 -35.32 32.81 25.79
N CYS A 184 -36.60 33.07 26.01
CA CYS A 184 -37.51 33.68 25.05
C CYS A 184 -37.84 35.10 25.45
N ASP A 185 -37.83 36.01 24.49
CA ASP A 185 -38.46 37.33 24.61
C ASP A 185 -39.50 37.54 23.48
N TYR A 186 -40.13 38.71 23.41
CA TYR A 186 -41.13 39.02 22.37
C TYR A 186 -40.56 39.23 20.96
N ALA A 187 -39.23 39.10 20.77
CA ALA A 187 -38.52 39.39 19.53
C ALA A 187 -37.60 38.25 19.03
N PHE A 188 -36.81 37.60 19.90
CA PHE A 188 -35.91 36.50 19.56
C PHE A 188 -35.59 35.56 20.74
N ASP A 189 -35.48 34.27 20.45
CA ASP A 189 -35.14 33.23 21.42
C ASP A 189 -33.61 32.99 21.47
N TYR A 190 -32.98 33.04 22.66
CA TYR A 190 -31.58 32.65 22.89
C TYR A 190 -31.50 31.19 23.36
N TRP A 191 -30.62 30.39 22.75
CA TRP A 191 -30.60 28.92 22.91
C TRP A 191 -29.30 28.46 23.57
N GLY A 192 -29.42 27.48 24.47
CA GLY A 192 -28.29 26.73 24.99
C GLY A 192 -27.66 25.83 23.94
N LYS A 193 -26.53 25.21 24.28
CA LYS A 193 -25.73 24.41 23.34
C LYS A 193 -26.43 23.16 22.77
N GLY A 194 -27.49 22.69 23.42
CA GLY A 194 -28.17 21.43 23.14
C GLY A 194 -27.59 20.29 23.97
N THR A 195 -28.43 19.56 24.69
CA THR A 195 -28.08 18.27 25.31
C THR A 195 -28.54 17.15 24.39
N MET A 196 -27.60 16.37 23.83
CA MET A 196 -27.95 15.19 23.03
C MET A 196 -28.37 14.04 23.94
N VAL A 197 -29.64 13.66 23.89
CA VAL A 197 -30.19 12.55 24.66
C VAL A 197 -30.33 11.33 23.78
N THR A 198 -29.70 10.22 24.17
CA THR A 198 -29.79 8.94 23.47
C THR A 198 -30.48 7.91 24.35
N VAL A 199 -31.64 7.40 23.90
CA VAL A 199 -32.35 6.30 24.55
C VAL A 199 -32.08 5.02 23.76
N THR A 200 -31.23 4.15 24.30
CA THR A 200 -30.74 2.97 23.55
C THR A 200 -30.59 1.74 24.43
N THR A 201 -30.82 0.57 23.86
CA THR A 201 -30.49 -0.74 24.45
C THR A 201 -29.05 -1.17 24.15
N ALA A 202 -28.30 -0.41 23.34
CA ALA A 202 -26.93 -0.72 22.98
C ALA A 202 -25.98 -0.55 24.18
N THR A 203 -25.00 -1.44 24.30
CA THR A 203 -23.92 -1.32 25.29
C THR A 203 -23.08 -0.08 25.03
N SER A 204 -22.94 0.77 26.05
CA SER A 204 -22.08 1.94 26.04
C SER A 204 -20.61 1.50 25.92
N THR A 205 -19.89 1.95 24.89
CA THR A 205 -18.48 1.60 24.68
C THR A 205 -17.60 2.84 24.77
N ALA A 206 -16.51 2.74 25.54
CA ALA A 206 -15.53 3.80 25.72
C ALA A 206 -14.59 3.92 24.50
N PRO A 207 -14.08 5.12 24.20
CA PRO A 207 -13.17 5.35 23.09
C PRO A 207 -11.79 4.73 23.31
N THR A 208 -11.21 4.18 22.25
CA THR A 208 -9.77 3.91 22.15
C THR A 208 -9.11 5.07 21.42
N VAL A 209 -8.02 5.61 21.97
CA VAL A 209 -7.41 6.87 21.50
C VAL A 209 -6.03 6.60 20.92
N PHE A 210 -5.79 7.10 19.70
CA PHE A 210 -4.55 6.96 18.97
C PHE A 210 -3.95 8.34 18.66
N PRO A 211 -2.64 8.53 18.92
CA PRO A 211 -1.93 9.75 18.54
C PRO A 211 -1.72 9.79 17.02
N LEU A 212 -1.92 10.94 16.39
CA LEU A 212 -1.58 11.20 14.99
C LEU A 212 -0.43 12.20 14.92
N VAL A 213 0.70 11.78 14.36
CA VAL A 213 1.86 12.63 14.14
C VAL A 213 1.94 13.06 12.68
N PRO A 214 2.40 14.27 12.38
CA PRO A 214 2.50 14.78 11.02
C PRO A 214 3.55 14.02 10.20
N CYS A 215 3.21 13.74 8.94
CA CYS A 215 4.10 13.07 8.00
C CYS A 215 4.88 14.12 7.19
N GLY A 216 6.19 14.24 7.43
CA GLY A 216 7.11 15.07 6.63
C GLY A 216 7.60 16.35 7.32
N THR A 217 8.48 17.09 6.63
CA THR A 217 8.99 18.38 7.11
C THR A 217 8.02 19.50 6.73
N GLU A 218 7.08 19.83 7.63
CA GLU A 218 6.25 21.01 7.48
C GLU A 218 7.14 22.28 7.43
N SER A 219 7.04 23.03 6.32
CA SER A 219 7.69 24.32 6.13
C SER A 219 6.86 25.40 6.82
N GLY A 220 7.16 25.65 8.09
CA GLY A 220 6.51 26.66 8.92
C GLY A 220 6.97 26.58 10.38
N ASP A 221 6.64 27.62 11.17
CA ASP A 221 6.94 27.71 12.61
C ASP A 221 5.95 26.92 13.49
N MET A 222 4.86 26.45 12.89
CA MET A 222 3.80 25.68 13.54
C MET A 222 3.76 24.27 12.95
N ILE A 223 3.46 23.30 13.81
CA ILE A 223 3.29 21.89 13.47
C ILE A 223 1.89 21.43 13.88
N THR A 224 1.23 20.62 13.05
CA THR A 224 -0.11 20.10 13.34
C THR A 224 -0.02 18.70 13.94
N LEU A 225 -0.55 18.52 15.14
CA LEU A 225 -0.71 17.22 15.80
C LEU A 225 -2.17 16.80 15.72
N GLY A 226 -2.44 15.50 15.71
CA GLY A 226 -3.80 14.97 15.67
C GLY A 226 -4.03 13.87 16.69
N CYS A 227 -5.30 13.56 16.89
CA CYS A 227 -5.77 12.57 17.83
C CYS A 227 -7.03 11.90 17.26
N LEU A 228 -7.03 10.57 17.24
CA LEU A 228 -8.10 9.74 16.69
C LEU A 228 -8.73 8.93 17.82
N ALA A 229 -10.02 9.11 18.08
CA ALA A 229 -10.81 8.26 18.97
C ALA A 229 -11.64 7.28 18.14
N THR A 230 -11.63 5.99 18.46
CA THR A 230 -12.40 4.97 17.73
C THR A 230 -13.15 4.04 18.69
N GLY A 231 -14.20 3.39 18.18
CA GLY A 231 -14.88 2.30 18.89
C GLY A 231 -15.85 2.74 19.99
N PHE A 232 -16.16 4.04 20.09
CA PHE A 232 -17.06 4.56 21.12
C PHE A 232 -18.51 4.64 20.66
N ASN A 233 -19.44 4.56 21.61
CA ASN A 233 -20.87 4.71 21.39
C ASN A 233 -21.49 5.19 22.71
N PRO A 234 -22.27 6.29 22.78
CA PRO A 234 -22.91 7.14 21.72
C PRO A 234 -21.95 8.11 20.98
N PRO A 235 -22.41 8.86 19.95
CA PRO A 235 -21.55 9.77 19.16
C PRO A 235 -20.99 10.98 19.90
N ALA A 236 -21.54 11.34 21.07
CA ALA A 236 -21.12 12.53 21.80
C ALA A 236 -19.78 12.31 22.50
N VAL A 237 -18.73 13.02 22.03
CA VAL A 237 -17.36 12.93 22.54
C VAL A 237 -16.73 14.32 22.60
N THR A 238 -15.86 14.56 23.57
CA THR A 238 -15.12 15.83 23.70
C THR A 238 -13.62 15.59 23.76
N PHE A 239 -12.87 16.38 23.03
CA PHE A 239 -11.41 16.36 23.02
C PHE A 239 -10.85 17.53 23.83
N SER A 240 -9.76 17.29 24.55
CA SER A 240 -8.94 18.34 25.16
C SER A 240 -7.46 18.03 24.96
N TRP A 241 -6.65 19.08 24.93
CA TRP A 241 -5.23 19.01 24.60
C TRP A 241 -4.40 19.70 25.68
N ASN A 242 -3.32 19.05 26.10
CA ASN A 242 -2.40 19.58 27.10
C ASN A 242 -0.95 19.56 26.59
N LYS A 243 -0.19 20.60 26.89
CA LYS A 243 1.27 20.66 26.78
C LYS A 243 1.84 20.60 28.18
N GLY A 244 2.27 19.43 28.64
CA GLY A 244 2.58 19.22 30.06
C GLY A 244 1.36 19.49 30.93
N SER A 245 1.44 20.48 31.83
CA SER A 245 0.31 20.94 32.67
C SER A 245 -0.52 22.08 32.06
N THR A 246 -0.14 22.60 30.89
CA THR A 246 -0.80 23.76 30.26
C THR A 246 -1.85 23.30 29.25
N ALA A 247 -3.10 23.72 29.42
CA ALA A 247 -4.16 23.44 28.46
C ALA A 247 -3.97 24.21 27.14
N LEU A 248 -4.14 23.53 26.01
CA LEU A 248 -4.13 24.10 24.67
C LEU A 248 -5.58 24.30 24.22
N THR A 249 -5.94 25.53 23.88
CA THR A 249 -7.32 25.92 23.54
C THR A 249 -7.56 26.09 22.04
N ASP A 250 -6.51 26.27 21.25
CA ASP A 250 -6.57 26.42 19.79
C ASP A 250 -6.48 25.06 19.08
N PHE A 251 -7.51 24.25 19.26
CA PHE A 251 -7.66 22.96 18.59
C PHE A 251 -8.99 22.87 17.85
N ILE A 252 -9.02 22.02 16.83
CA ILE A 252 -10.20 21.74 16.02
C ILE A 252 -10.66 20.32 16.36
N GLN A 253 -11.96 20.15 16.58
CA GLN A 253 -12.61 18.85 16.72
C GLN A 253 -13.60 18.68 15.57
N TYR A 254 -13.53 17.54 14.90
CA TYR A 254 -14.45 17.18 13.83
C TYR A 254 -15.65 16.39 14.39
N PRO A 255 -16.84 16.46 13.76
CA PRO A 255 -17.99 15.65 14.13
C PRO A 255 -17.68 14.15 14.10
N ALA A 256 -18.26 13.39 15.03
CA ALA A 256 -18.09 11.94 15.06
C ALA A 256 -18.77 11.30 13.84
N VAL A 257 -18.08 10.36 13.21
CA VAL A 257 -18.53 9.62 12.03
C VAL A 257 -18.85 8.19 12.44
N GLN A 258 -20.01 7.70 12.01
CA GLN A 258 -20.42 6.33 12.29
C GLN A 258 -19.69 5.34 11.37
N LYS A 259 -19.16 4.26 11.94
CA LYS A 259 -18.52 3.15 11.23
C LYS A 259 -19.02 1.82 11.82
N GLY A 260 -20.04 1.25 11.18
CA GLY A 260 -20.77 0.11 11.75
C GLY A 260 -21.63 0.54 12.93
N ASP A 261 -21.55 -0.18 14.04
CA ASP A 261 -22.32 0.09 15.27
C ASP A 261 -21.60 1.04 16.25
N VAL A 262 -20.42 1.54 15.88
CA VAL A 262 -19.57 2.41 16.71
C VAL A 262 -19.15 3.67 15.96
N TYR A 263 -18.69 4.67 16.71
CA TYR A 263 -18.30 5.97 16.19
C TYR A 263 -16.79 6.16 16.21
N THR A 264 -16.34 7.09 15.36
CA THR A 264 -14.96 7.54 15.25
C THR A 264 -14.93 9.07 15.27
N GLY A 265 -14.02 9.66 16.03
CA GLY A 265 -13.86 11.10 16.19
C GLY A 265 -12.41 11.51 15.99
N VAL A 266 -12.20 12.73 15.48
CA VAL A 266 -10.86 13.25 15.21
C VAL A 266 -10.74 14.66 15.75
N SER A 267 -9.59 14.97 16.35
CA SER A 267 -9.19 16.33 16.72
C SER A 267 -7.76 16.62 16.28
N GLN A 268 -7.47 17.89 15.98
CA GLN A 268 -6.14 18.38 15.63
C GLN A 268 -5.82 19.67 16.38
N VAL A 269 -4.55 19.84 16.75
CA VAL A 269 -4.04 21.05 17.42
C VAL A 269 -2.81 21.55 16.70
N ARG A 270 -2.62 22.88 16.67
CA ARG A 270 -1.40 23.50 16.15
C ARG A 270 -0.49 23.90 17.31
N VAL A 271 0.76 23.46 17.27
CA VAL A 271 1.77 23.77 18.30
C VAL A 271 3.00 24.38 17.63
N ARG A 272 3.84 25.09 18.40
CA ARG A 272 5.06 25.68 17.85
C ARG A 272 6.10 24.59 17.60
N LYS A 273 6.81 24.67 16.48
CA LYS A 273 7.85 23.71 16.09
C LYS A 273 8.99 23.61 17.11
N GLN A 274 9.34 24.71 17.77
CA GLN A 274 10.34 24.73 18.86
C GLN A 274 9.94 23.84 20.06
N ASP A 275 8.63 23.67 20.28
CA ASP A 275 8.09 22.87 21.37
C ASP A 275 7.97 21.38 20.98
N TRP A 276 8.15 21.04 19.70
CA TRP A 276 8.12 19.66 19.20
C TRP A 276 9.47 18.99 19.35
N ASN A 277 9.81 18.63 20.60
CA ASN A 277 11.07 17.98 20.95
C ASN A 277 10.84 16.79 21.91
N PRO A 278 11.80 15.86 22.05
CA PRO A 278 11.62 14.66 22.88
C PRO A 278 11.39 14.92 24.39
N GLN A 279 11.70 16.13 24.87
CA GLN A 279 11.52 16.51 26.28
C GLN A 279 10.10 17.01 26.57
N GLN A 280 9.38 17.46 25.54
CA GLN A 280 8.04 18.01 25.66
C GLN A 280 6.99 16.94 25.32
N ASN A 281 6.08 16.68 26.26
CA ASN A 281 4.93 15.79 26.03
C ASN A 281 3.69 16.61 25.68
N PHE A 282 3.01 16.22 24.60
CA PHE A 282 1.67 16.67 24.27
C PHE A 282 0.69 15.56 24.60
N GLN A 283 -0.45 15.88 25.19
CA GLN A 283 -1.43 14.88 25.59
C GLN A 283 -2.79 15.25 25.00
N CYS A 284 -3.41 14.29 24.34
CA CYS A 284 -4.80 14.36 23.93
C CYS A 284 -5.65 13.56 24.92
N VAL A 285 -6.66 14.19 25.49
CA VAL A 285 -7.63 13.55 26.39
C VAL A 285 -8.99 13.57 25.71
N VAL A 286 -9.67 12.44 25.75
CA VAL A 286 -10.97 12.21 25.15
C VAL A 286 -11.95 11.85 26.27
N ASN A 287 -12.93 12.72 26.50
CA ASN A 287 -13.97 12.48 27.48
C ASN A 287 -15.25 12.00 26.78
N HIS A 288 -15.77 10.90 27.29
CA HIS A 288 -16.95 10.24 26.75
C HIS A 288 -17.77 9.66 27.91
N ALA A 289 -19.09 9.61 27.74
CA ALA A 289 -20.01 9.17 28.80
C ALA A 289 -19.78 7.71 29.26
N ALA A 290 -19.18 6.87 28.43
CA ALA A 290 -18.81 5.49 28.75
C ALA A 290 -17.45 5.36 29.45
N GLY A 291 -16.63 6.42 29.47
CA GLY A 291 -15.28 6.41 30.02
C GLY A 291 -14.34 7.37 29.30
N ASN A 292 -13.33 7.85 30.02
CA ASN A 292 -12.31 8.75 29.46
C ASN A 292 -11.09 7.96 29.00
N ALA A 293 -10.43 8.44 27.95
CA ALA A 293 -9.20 7.86 27.42
C ALA A 293 -8.22 8.97 27.03
N GLN A 294 -6.92 8.64 26.98
CA GLN A 294 -5.88 9.62 26.64
C GLN A 294 -4.77 8.99 25.82
N ALA A 295 -4.08 9.82 25.03
CA ALA A 295 -2.89 9.44 24.28
C ALA A 295 -1.80 10.51 24.43
N ASP A 296 -0.59 10.05 24.71
CA ASP A 296 0.61 10.88 24.72
C ASP A 296 1.22 10.95 23.31
N ILE A 297 1.60 12.14 22.90
CA ILE A 297 2.12 12.48 21.58
C ILE A 297 3.52 13.08 21.77
N ARG A 298 4.52 12.37 21.26
CA ARG A 298 5.92 12.78 21.29
C ARG A 298 6.55 12.58 19.91
N PRO A 299 7.54 13.41 19.54
CA PRO A 299 8.34 13.15 18.35
C PRO A 299 9.06 11.83 18.50
N THR A 300 8.86 10.94 17.53
CA THR A 300 9.66 9.72 17.44
C THR A 300 11.11 10.13 17.17
N PRO A 301 12.10 9.65 17.94
CA PRO A 301 13.49 9.93 17.66
C PRO A 301 13.82 9.44 16.26
N VAL A 302 14.21 10.37 15.38
CA VAL A 302 14.65 10.03 14.02
C VAL A 302 15.90 9.18 14.17
N PHE A 303 15.84 7.94 13.68
CA PHE A 303 17.01 7.07 13.64
C PHE A 303 18.06 7.70 12.73
N LYS A 304 19.23 7.98 13.28
CA LYS A 304 20.38 8.51 12.55
C LYS A 304 21.46 7.45 12.52
N GLN A 305 22.06 7.28 11.35
CA GLN A 305 23.18 6.39 11.14
C GLN A 305 24.08 6.99 10.06
N ASN A 306 25.37 7.07 10.34
CA ASN A 306 26.39 7.47 9.38
C ASN A 306 26.56 6.41 8.27
N PRO A 307 26.80 6.82 7.01
CA PRO A 307 27.10 5.86 5.96
C PRO A 307 28.47 5.20 6.14
N THR A 308 28.62 4.02 5.56
CA THR A 308 29.93 3.49 5.17
C THR A 308 30.30 4.07 3.80
N LEU A 309 31.27 4.99 3.76
CA LEU A 309 31.73 5.66 2.55
C LEU A 309 32.89 4.90 1.89
N LYS A 310 32.73 4.48 0.63
CA LYS A 310 33.80 3.91 -0.19
C LYS A 310 33.94 4.69 -1.49
N VAL A 311 35.17 4.99 -1.88
CA VAL A 311 35.48 5.74 -3.11
C VAL A 311 36.46 4.93 -3.93
N PHE A 312 36.17 4.80 -5.23
CA PHE A 312 36.96 4.07 -6.20
C PHE A 312 37.28 4.97 -7.38
N SER A 313 38.44 4.75 -8.01
CA SER A 313 38.90 5.45 -9.20
C SER A 313 39.20 4.42 -10.30
N SER A 314 38.71 4.65 -11.51
CA SER A 314 39.12 3.87 -12.69
C SER A 314 40.44 4.42 -13.27
N SER A 315 41.11 3.61 -14.09
CA SER A 315 42.10 4.12 -15.04
C SER A 315 41.42 4.98 -16.10
N SER A 316 42.21 5.80 -16.81
CA SER A 316 41.71 6.52 -17.99
C SER A 316 41.18 5.53 -19.02
N ASP A 317 39.92 5.69 -19.43
CA ASP A 317 39.33 4.93 -20.52
C ASP A 317 40.02 5.30 -21.85
N GLU A 318 39.96 4.44 -22.87
CA GLU A 318 40.54 4.70 -24.21
C GLU A 318 40.01 6.02 -24.83
N ASP A 319 38.82 6.46 -24.39
CA ASP A 319 38.15 7.69 -24.81
C ASP A 319 38.72 8.97 -24.14
N GLY A 320 39.74 8.86 -23.28
CA GLY A 320 40.37 10.01 -22.64
C GLY A 320 39.60 10.57 -21.44
N THR A 321 38.79 9.75 -20.78
CA THR A 321 38.01 10.15 -19.59
C THR A 321 38.46 9.40 -18.34
N TYR A 322 38.46 10.10 -17.21
CA TYR A 322 38.67 9.54 -15.88
C TYR A 322 37.33 9.44 -15.16
N THR A 323 37.05 8.29 -14.56
CA THR A 323 35.83 8.06 -13.78
C THR A 323 36.14 7.71 -12.33
N ALA A 324 35.45 8.35 -11.39
CA ALA A 324 35.47 8.01 -9.97
C ALA A 324 34.06 7.71 -9.48
N SER A 325 33.94 6.74 -8.57
CA SER A 325 32.66 6.29 -8.01
C SER A 325 32.69 6.42 -6.50
N CYS A 326 31.63 6.95 -5.91
CA CYS A 326 31.45 7.10 -4.47
C CYS A 326 30.19 6.36 -4.01
N PHE A 327 30.36 5.44 -3.07
CA PHE A 327 29.29 4.63 -2.50
C PHE A 327 29.12 5.00 -1.02
N ALA A 328 27.96 5.55 -0.67
CA ALA A 328 27.54 5.80 0.70
C ALA A 328 26.49 4.75 1.08
N LYS A 329 26.87 3.74 1.86
CA LYS A 329 25.98 2.63 2.23
C LYS A 329 25.39 2.78 3.62
N GLU A 330 24.15 2.34 3.78
CA GLU A 330 23.50 2.12 5.08
C GLU A 330 23.41 3.37 5.99
N PHE A 331 22.97 4.50 5.44
CA PHE A 331 22.73 5.72 6.22
C PHE A 331 21.25 5.96 6.52
N ALA A 332 20.99 6.77 7.54
CA ALA A 332 19.67 7.32 7.84
C ALA A 332 19.83 8.73 8.43
N PRO A 333 18.93 9.68 8.11
CA PRO A 333 17.73 9.58 7.26
C PRO A 333 18.02 9.72 5.74
N LYS A 334 16.99 9.56 4.89
CA LYS A 334 17.09 9.65 3.41
C LYS A 334 17.72 10.95 2.90
N LYS A 335 17.51 12.06 3.61
CA LYS A 335 18.02 13.38 3.20
C LYS A 335 19.55 13.42 3.34
N HIS A 336 20.24 13.53 2.21
CA HIS A 336 21.69 13.57 2.12
C HIS A 336 22.14 14.48 0.97
N GLY A 337 23.44 14.76 0.87
CA GLY A 337 24.06 15.39 -0.29
C GLY A 337 25.46 14.83 -0.52
N ILE A 338 25.80 14.53 -1.78
CA ILE A 338 27.13 14.09 -2.19
C ILE A 338 27.77 15.18 -3.05
N LYS A 339 29.02 15.52 -2.74
CA LYS A 339 29.79 16.55 -3.42
C LYS A 339 31.18 16.03 -3.77
N TRP A 340 31.69 16.40 -4.93
CA TRP A 340 33.05 16.04 -5.36
C TRP A 340 33.98 17.25 -5.29
N LEU A 341 35.20 17.03 -4.80
CA LEU A 341 36.26 18.04 -4.75
C LEU A 341 37.48 17.54 -5.53
N LYS A 342 37.99 18.32 -6.49
CA LYS A 342 39.27 18.10 -7.19
C LYS A 342 40.33 18.93 -6.49
N ASN A 343 41.36 18.29 -5.93
CA ASN A 343 42.43 18.94 -5.18
C ASN A 343 41.91 19.88 -4.05
N GLY A 344 40.78 19.50 -3.44
CA GLY A 344 40.12 20.29 -2.39
C GLY A 344 39.20 21.42 -2.89
N ALA A 345 39.17 21.72 -4.20
CA ALA A 345 38.26 22.69 -4.79
C ALA A 345 37.02 22.02 -5.39
N ASP A 346 35.88 22.72 -5.39
CA ASP A 346 34.61 22.21 -5.92
C ASP A 346 34.66 21.96 -7.43
N VAL A 347 34.23 20.77 -7.87
CA VAL A 347 34.23 20.42 -9.29
C VAL A 347 32.95 20.96 -9.94
N THR A 348 33.06 22.04 -10.70
CA THR A 348 31.91 22.82 -11.21
C THR A 348 31.63 22.65 -12.71
N SER A 349 32.46 21.91 -13.47
CA SER A 349 32.32 21.78 -14.93
C SER A 349 32.02 20.34 -15.38
N LYS A 350 30.92 20.21 -16.18
CA LYS A 350 30.38 19.02 -16.89
C LYS A 350 30.72 17.67 -16.27
N ILE A 351 29.83 17.23 -15.38
CA ILE A 351 29.87 15.92 -14.74
C ILE A 351 28.50 15.29 -14.98
N ASP A 352 28.47 14.06 -15.47
CA ASP A 352 27.27 13.25 -15.51
C ASP A 352 27.07 12.62 -14.11
N LEU A 353 26.47 13.40 -13.20
CA LEU A 353 26.18 12.96 -11.84
C LEU A 353 24.95 12.07 -11.86
N THR A 354 25.16 10.75 -11.86
CA THR A 354 24.08 9.80 -11.63
C THR A 354 24.03 9.44 -10.15
N GLU A 355 22.94 9.81 -9.48
CA GLU A 355 22.64 9.37 -8.12
C GLU A 355 21.59 8.26 -8.14
N THR A 356 21.98 7.06 -7.69
CA THR A 356 21.04 5.95 -7.48
C THR A 356 20.84 5.75 -5.99
N VAL A 357 19.59 5.83 -5.53
CA VAL A 357 19.22 5.66 -4.12
C VAL A 357 18.37 4.41 -3.97
N CYS A 358 18.83 3.47 -3.14
CA CYS A 358 18.10 2.26 -2.79
C CYS A 358 17.80 2.26 -1.28
N ASP A 359 16.68 1.67 -0.89
CA ASP A 359 16.32 1.44 0.51
C ASP A 359 16.37 -0.04 0.89
N SER A 360 16.76 -0.31 2.13
CA SER A 360 16.77 -1.65 2.72
C SER A 360 16.29 -1.59 4.18
N LYS A 361 15.89 -2.73 4.75
CA LYS A 361 15.57 -2.84 6.18
C LYS A 361 16.70 -3.56 6.90
N ASN A 362 17.14 -3.03 8.03
CA ASN A 362 18.07 -3.74 8.91
C ASN A 362 17.35 -4.80 9.76
N ALA A 363 18.11 -5.61 10.49
CA ALA A 363 17.59 -6.68 11.36
C ALA A 363 16.62 -6.17 12.46
N ALA A 364 16.68 -4.88 12.80
CA ALA A 364 15.75 -4.22 13.73
C ALA A 364 14.52 -3.61 13.03
N GLY A 365 14.31 -3.89 11.74
CA GLY A 365 13.20 -3.38 10.94
C GLY A 365 13.28 -1.90 10.55
N LYS A 366 14.40 -1.22 10.82
CA LYS A 366 14.61 0.20 10.46
C LYS A 366 15.06 0.33 9.01
N ILE A 367 14.56 1.36 8.34
CA ILE A 367 14.88 1.67 6.94
C ILE A 367 16.25 2.36 6.87
N LEU A 368 17.13 1.84 6.04
CA LEU A 368 18.44 2.37 5.70
C LEU A 368 18.49 2.71 4.21
N TYR A 369 19.28 3.72 3.87
CA TYR A 369 19.45 4.19 2.50
C TYR A 369 20.89 3.96 2.05
N SER A 370 21.07 3.70 0.76
CA SER A 370 22.37 3.68 0.11
C SER A 370 22.33 4.55 -1.13
N ALA A 371 23.38 5.33 -1.34
CA ALA A 371 23.51 6.26 -2.46
C ALA A 371 24.84 6.03 -3.17
N THR A 372 24.82 6.11 -4.50
CA THR A 372 26.03 6.04 -5.33
C THR A 372 26.11 7.27 -6.20
N SER A 373 27.29 7.88 -6.30
CA SER A 373 27.58 9.03 -7.16
C SER A 373 28.77 8.74 -8.05
N PHE A 374 28.64 9.04 -9.33
CA PHE A 374 29.69 8.88 -10.35
C PHE A 374 30.21 10.25 -10.79
N LEU A 375 31.53 10.37 -10.93
CA LEU A 375 32.25 11.56 -11.39
C LEU A 375 33.01 11.18 -12.65
N THR A 376 32.70 11.80 -13.78
CA THR A 376 33.46 11.68 -15.03
C THR A 376 34.09 13.02 -15.38
N VAL A 377 35.40 13.04 -15.65
CA VAL A 377 36.16 14.24 -16.04
C VAL A 377 37.14 13.92 -17.17
N ASN A 378 37.52 14.92 -17.95
CA ASN A 378 38.51 14.73 -19.02
C ASN A 378 39.90 14.45 -18.43
N SER A 379 40.59 13.42 -18.94
CA SER A 379 41.93 13.04 -18.48
C SER A 379 43.02 14.03 -18.91
N SER A 380 42.77 14.87 -19.92
CA SER A 380 43.72 15.88 -20.43
C SER A 380 44.19 16.88 -19.36
N ASP A 381 43.36 17.11 -18.34
CA ASP A 381 43.57 18.13 -17.32
C ASP A 381 44.00 17.54 -15.96
N LEU A 382 44.49 16.29 -15.97
CA LEU A 382 44.86 15.52 -14.78
C LEU A 382 46.37 15.24 -14.75
N ASN A 383 46.93 15.24 -13.54
CA ASN A 383 48.33 14.89 -13.27
C ASN A 383 48.40 13.88 -12.12
N ASP A 384 49.53 13.19 -11.95
CA ASP A 384 49.72 12.13 -10.92
C ASP A 384 49.55 12.61 -9.47
N LYS A 385 49.46 13.92 -9.25
CA LYS A 385 49.18 14.54 -7.93
C LYS A 385 47.72 14.92 -7.74
N THR A 386 46.89 14.71 -8.76
CA THR A 386 45.48 15.08 -8.72
C THR A 386 44.74 14.13 -7.78
N THR A 387 43.91 14.67 -6.90
CA THR A 387 43.11 13.90 -5.95
C THR A 387 41.64 14.28 -6.08
N PHE A 388 40.79 13.28 -5.92
CA PHE A 388 39.35 13.44 -5.91
C PHE A 388 38.80 13.05 -4.55
N THR A 389 38.03 13.93 -3.94
CA THR A 389 37.40 13.70 -2.64
C THR A 389 35.90 13.67 -2.81
N CYS A 390 35.27 12.56 -2.43
CA CYS A 390 33.83 12.49 -2.25
C CYS A 390 33.50 12.97 -0.84
N GLN A 391 32.66 13.98 -0.73
CA GLN A 391 32.14 14.53 0.50
C GLN A 391 30.67 14.19 0.61
N PHE A 392 30.32 13.37 1.59
CA PHE A 392 28.95 13.06 1.96
C PHE A 392 28.50 13.98 3.09
N THR A 393 27.28 14.51 2.98
CA THR A 393 26.61 15.31 4.01
C THR A 393 25.28 14.66 4.37
N GLY A 394 25.04 14.46 5.68
CA GLY A 394 23.90 13.70 6.20
C GLY A 394 24.32 12.71 7.29
N GLY A 395 23.37 12.03 7.93
CA GLY A 395 23.66 11.05 8.99
C GLY A 395 23.73 11.63 10.41
N GLU A 396 24.57 11.02 11.25
CA GLU A 396 24.81 11.38 12.66
C GLU A 396 25.85 12.52 12.77
N ASP A 397 26.94 12.42 12.00
CA ASP A 397 27.99 13.44 11.87
C ASP A 397 27.86 14.18 10.54
N GLY A 398 27.68 15.49 10.60
CA GLY A 398 27.22 16.32 9.47
C GLY A 398 28.07 16.30 8.19
N SER A 399 29.26 15.68 8.17
CA SER A 399 30.06 15.50 6.94
C SER A 399 31.08 14.37 7.09
N LEU A 400 31.10 13.43 6.14
CA LEU A 400 32.15 12.42 5.96
C LEU A 400 32.82 12.60 4.60
N ASN A 401 34.12 12.38 4.52
CA ASN A 401 34.85 12.49 3.27
C ASN A 401 35.81 11.32 3.04
N LYS A 402 35.97 10.94 1.77
CA LYS A 402 37.02 10.01 1.34
C LYS A 402 37.69 10.49 0.07
N THR A 403 39.01 10.39 0.06
CA THR A 403 39.86 10.87 -1.03
C THR A 403 40.55 9.70 -1.72
N VAL A 404 40.60 9.75 -3.05
CA VAL A 404 41.36 8.84 -3.91
C VAL A 404 42.31 9.64 -4.82
N PRO A 405 43.57 9.19 -5.00
CA PRO A 405 44.48 9.80 -5.96
C PRO A 405 44.16 9.35 -7.38
N TYR A 406 44.34 10.25 -8.34
CA TYR A 406 44.45 9.91 -9.75
C TYR A 406 45.69 9.04 -9.95
N LYS A 407 45.54 7.88 -10.58
CA LYS A 407 46.65 7.01 -10.96
C LYS A 407 46.56 6.76 -12.46
N VAL A 408 47.58 7.20 -13.18
CA VAL A 408 47.83 6.70 -14.53
C VAL A 408 48.32 5.27 -14.37
N ILE A 409 47.48 4.31 -14.74
CA ILE A 409 47.99 2.95 -14.94
C ILE A 409 48.76 3.03 -16.27
N PRO A 410 50.07 2.71 -16.30
CA PRO A 410 50.76 2.53 -17.58
C PRO A 410 49.92 1.56 -18.38
N THR A 411 49.59 1.89 -19.64
CA THR A 411 48.95 0.95 -20.56
C THR A 411 49.73 -0.35 -20.50
N CYS A 412 49.23 -1.30 -19.72
CA CYS A 412 49.79 -2.60 -19.62
C CYS A 412 49.06 -3.38 -20.71
N PRO A 413 49.78 -3.91 -21.71
CA PRO A 413 49.18 -4.77 -22.71
C PRO A 413 48.50 -6.03 -22.10
N ASP A 414 48.72 -6.30 -20.80
CA ASP A 414 48.24 -7.48 -20.07
C ASP A 414 47.40 -7.17 -18.81
N CYS A 415 46.86 -5.96 -18.64
CA CYS A 415 45.93 -5.71 -17.53
C CYS A 415 44.52 -6.19 -17.86
N VAL A 416 44.22 -7.46 -17.53
CA VAL A 416 42.87 -8.02 -17.59
C VAL A 416 42.09 -7.65 -16.32
N THR A 417 40.88 -7.12 -16.51
CA THR A 417 39.87 -6.90 -15.45
C THR A 417 39.52 -8.22 -14.77
N SER A 418 39.66 -8.29 -13.43
CA SER A 418 39.30 -9.42 -12.54
C SER A 418 39.06 -10.79 -13.21
N ASN A 419 40.07 -11.66 -13.17
CA ASN A 419 40.11 -12.94 -13.91
C ASN A 419 39.33 -14.11 -13.29
N VAL A 420 38.40 -13.85 -12.37
CA VAL A 420 37.60 -14.91 -11.73
C VAL A 420 36.25 -15.02 -12.44
N LYS A 421 36.12 -16.02 -13.32
CA LYS A 421 34.85 -16.33 -13.99
C LYS A 421 34.20 -17.53 -13.31
N VAL A 422 32.98 -17.34 -12.81
CA VAL A 422 32.15 -18.39 -12.20
C VAL A 422 31.00 -18.72 -13.14
N GLU A 423 30.79 -20.00 -13.43
CA GLU A 423 29.73 -20.48 -14.30
C GLU A 423 29.11 -21.74 -13.69
N ILE A 424 27.78 -21.78 -13.54
CA ILE A 424 27.08 -22.96 -13.04
C ILE A 424 26.36 -23.63 -14.19
N THR A 425 26.65 -24.90 -14.41
CA THR A 425 25.95 -25.76 -15.37
C THR A 425 24.98 -26.67 -14.63
N GLY A 426 23.74 -26.70 -15.11
CA GLY A 426 22.68 -27.58 -14.60
C GLY A 426 22.98 -29.07 -14.83
N PRO A 427 22.14 -29.98 -14.29
CA PRO A 427 22.30 -31.41 -14.52
C PRO A 427 21.96 -31.76 -15.98
N ALA A 428 22.48 -32.89 -16.47
CA ALA A 428 22.08 -33.41 -17.76
C ALA A 428 20.59 -33.80 -17.76
N THR A 429 19.88 -33.48 -18.84
CA THR A 429 18.45 -33.78 -18.97
C THR A 429 18.15 -35.27 -18.88
N GLU A 430 19.02 -36.10 -19.47
CA GLU A 430 18.96 -37.56 -19.40
C GLU A 430 18.96 -38.06 -17.95
N ASP A 431 19.95 -37.63 -17.16
CA ASP A 431 20.13 -38.01 -15.76
C ASP A 431 18.91 -37.67 -14.89
N MET A 432 18.34 -36.49 -15.12
CA MET A 432 17.16 -36.06 -14.37
C MET A 432 15.91 -36.85 -14.76
N LEU A 433 15.69 -37.09 -16.06
CA LEU A 433 14.46 -37.71 -16.55
C LEU A 433 14.46 -39.24 -16.38
N LEU A 434 15.60 -39.91 -16.63
CA LEU A 434 15.78 -41.36 -16.51
C LEU A 434 16.22 -41.79 -15.11
N HIS A 435 17.37 -41.31 -14.66
CA HIS A 435 18.03 -41.80 -13.44
C HIS A 435 17.50 -41.16 -12.14
N LYS A 436 16.70 -40.09 -12.27
CA LYS A 436 16.12 -39.31 -11.16
C LYS A 436 17.14 -38.66 -10.23
N LYS A 437 18.39 -38.56 -10.67
CA LYS A 437 19.52 -37.98 -9.94
C LYS A 437 20.43 -37.28 -10.94
N GLY A 438 20.89 -36.08 -10.61
CA GLY A 438 21.82 -35.34 -11.45
C GLY A 438 22.84 -34.57 -10.64
N THR A 439 23.72 -33.87 -11.33
CA THR A 439 24.82 -33.14 -10.69
C THR A 439 24.90 -31.72 -11.24
N LEU A 440 24.85 -30.73 -10.35
CA LEU A 440 25.20 -29.35 -10.66
C LEU A 440 26.71 -29.20 -10.66
N THR A 441 27.26 -28.49 -11.64
CA THR A 441 28.70 -28.24 -11.73
C THR A 441 28.96 -26.75 -11.69
N CYS A 442 29.67 -26.30 -10.65
CA CYS A 442 30.18 -24.94 -10.56
C CYS A 442 31.62 -24.92 -11.09
N ARG A 443 31.81 -24.26 -12.23
CA ARG A 443 33.07 -24.12 -12.93
C ARG A 443 33.65 -22.73 -12.65
N VAL A 444 34.85 -22.69 -12.09
CA VAL A 444 35.57 -21.46 -11.74
C VAL A 444 36.89 -21.40 -12.50
N THR A 445 37.08 -20.35 -13.29
CA THR A 445 38.34 -20.07 -13.98
C THR A 445 39.06 -18.94 -13.25
N VAL A 446 40.33 -19.15 -12.93
CA VAL A 446 41.20 -18.18 -12.26
C VAL A 446 42.59 -18.18 -12.89
N GLN A 447 43.32 -17.07 -12.79
CA GLN A 447 44.68 -16.95 -13.36
C GLN A 447 45.81 -17.14 -12.35
N LYS A 448 45.54 -17.04 -11.04
CA LYS A 448 46.57 -17.08 -9.99
C LYS A 448 46.27 -18.10 -8.90
N ASP A 449 45.54 -17.66 -7.88
CA ASP A 449 45.40 -18.40 -6.62
C ASP A 449 44.30 -19.44 -6.72
N LYS A 450 44.42 -20.51 -5.92
CA LYS A 450 43.38 -21.53 -5.84
C LYS A 450 42.12 -20.96 -5.18
N PRO A 451 40.94 -21.04 -5.81
CA PRO A 451 39.70 -20.60 -5.20
C PRO A 451 39.21 -21.65 -4.20
N GLN A 452 38.50 -21.19 -3.18
CA GLN A 452 37.69 -22.04 -2.32
C GLN A 452 36.25 -21.98 -2.81
N ILE A 453 35.68 -23.14 -3.16
CA ILE A 453 34.33 -23.27 -3.71
C ILE A 453 33.48 -24.07 -2.73
N MET A 454 32.32 -23.53 -2.38
CA MET A 454 31.34 -24.15 -1.48
C MET A 454 29.92 -23.99 -2.04
N TRP A 455 29.00 -24.84 -1.60
CA TRP A 455 27.60 -24.76 -1.97
C TRP A 455 26.75 -24.33 -0.78
N GLU A 456 25.84 -23.39 -0.99
CA GLU A 456 24.90 -22.92 0.02
C GLU A 456 23.45 -23.10 -0.44
N ASP A 457 22.54 -23.23 0.52
CA ASP A 457 21.09 -23.15 0.31
C ASP A 457 20.57 -21.69 0.37
N GLU A 458 19.24 -21.52 0.32
CA GLU A 458 18.60 -20.20 0.45
C GLU A 458 18.79 -19.54 1.82
N ASN A 459 19.00 -20.34 2.87
CA ASN A 459 19.22 -19.88 4.24
C ASN A 459 20.70 -19.59 4.56
N LYS A 460 21.59 -19.76 3.57
CA LYS A 460 23.07 -19.65 3.71
C LYS A 460 23.67 -20.76 4.58
N GLU A 461 23.03 -21.92 4.63
CA GLU A 461 23.60 -23.12 5.23
C GLU A 461 24.46 -23.86 4.20
N GLU A 462 25.63 -24.33 4.62
CA GLU A 462 26.58 -25.05 3.77
C GLU A 462 26.07 -26.46 3.44
N ILE A 463 26.15 -26.85 2.17
CA ILE A 463 25.73 -28.15 1.65
C ILE A 463 26.95 -28.99 1.30
N ALA A 464 26.94 -30.25 1.73
CA ALA A 464 27.97 -31.21 1.37
C ALA A 464 28.04 -31.41 -0.15
N SER A 465 29.20 -31.15 -0.74
CA SER A 465 29.48 -31.33 -2.16
C SER A 465 30.59 -32.37 -2.38
N LYS A 466 30.72 -32.86 -3.61
CA LYS A 466 31.82 -33.75 -3.98
C LYS A 466 33.16 -33.01 -3.90
N PRO A 467 34.28 -33.72 -3.68
CA PRO A 467 35.61 -33.12 -3.67
C PRO A 467 35.85 -32.29 -4.93
N MET A 468 36.43 -31.10 -4.75
CA MET A 468 36.75 -30.20 -5.85
C MET A 468 37.80 -30.82 -6.78
N ILE A 469 37.53 -30.77 -8.08
CA ILE A 469 38.40 -31.28 -9.14
C ILE A 469 39.09 -30.10 -9.82
N GLU A 470 40.37 -30.25 -10.18
CA GLU A 470 41.17 -29.22 -10.84
C GLU A 470 41.71 -29.77 -12.16
N GLU A 471 41.38 -29.10 -13.27
CA GLU A 471 41.83 -29.45 -14.62
C GLU A 471 42.27 -28.18 -15.37
N ASN A 472 43.55 -28.09 -15.77
CA ASN A 472 44.10 -27.00 -16.61
C ASN A 472 43.77 -25.57 -16.12
N GLY A 473 43.82 -25.31 -14.81
CA GLY A 473 43.51 -23.99 -14.23
C GLY A 473 42.01 -23.70 -14.07
N ILE A 474 41.16 -24.70 -14.31
CA ILE A 474 39.72 -24.67 -14.08
C ILE A 474 39.40 -25.53 -12.85
N TYR A 475 38.72 -24.93 -11.90
CA TYR A 475 38.28 -25.58 -10.66
C TYR A 475 36.80 -25.91 -10.75
N MET A 476 36.45 -27.17 -10.52
CA MET A 476 35.07 -27.67 -10.63
C MET A 476 34.61 -28.25 -9.30
N SER A 477 33.51 -27.73 -8.77
CA SER A 477 32.79 -28.32 -7.64
C SER A 477 31.47 -28.91 -8.11
N LYS A 478 31.16 -30.13 -7.66
CA LYS A 478 29.99 -30.89 -8.09
C LYS A 478 29.03 -31.12 -6.92
N LEU A 479 27.76 -30.79 -7.10
CA LEU A 479 26.70 -31.01 -6.11
C LEU A 479 25.66 -31.97 -6.68
N ASP A 480 25.40 -33.06 -5.96
CA ASP A 480 24.35 -34.02 -6.33
C ASP A 480 22.97 -33.49 -5.93
N ILE A 481 22.03 -33.56 -6.85
CA ILE A 481 20.64 -33.15 -6.65
C ILE A 481 19.68 -34.25 -7.09
N THR A 482 18.49 -34.26 -6.48
CA THR A 482 17.42 -35.21 -6.80
C THR A 482 16.43 -34.64 -7.80
N TYR A 483 15.68 -35.53 -8.48
CA TYR A 483 14.59 -35.12 -9.37
C TYR A 483 13.57 -34.22 -8.69
N ASP A 484 13.15 -34.55 -7.46
CA ASP A 484 12.16 -33.79 -6.72
C ASP A 484 12.63 -32.35 -6.38
N GLU A 485 13.88 -32.19 -5.97
CA GLU A 485 14.47 -30.85 -5.71
C GLU A 485 14.55 -30.02 -7.00
N TRP A 486 14.89 -30.66 -8.12
CA TRP A 486 14.99 -30.01 -9.42
C TRP A 486 13.63 -29.61 -10.00
N THR A 487 12.61 -30.45 -9.89
CA THR A 487 11.23 -30.12 -10.31
C THR A 487 10.58 -29.06 -9.44
N ARG A 488 10.94 -28.98 -8.15
CA ARG A 488 10.48 -27.91 -7.25
C ARG A 488 11.21 -26.58 -7.46
N GLY A 489 12.28 -26.55 -8.24
CA GLY A 489 13.03 -25.33 -8.53
C GLY A 489 13.83 -24.84 -7.33
N VAL A 490 14.29 -25.76 -6.47
CA VAL A 490 15.07 -25.41 -5.28
C VAL A 490 16.35 -24.68 -5.71
N LYS A 491 16.53 -23.44 -5.24
CA LYS A 491 17.70 -22.62 -5.57
C LYS A 491 18.93 -23.14 -4.86
N ARG A 492 20.05 -23.19 -5.57
CA ARG A 492 21.37 -23.55 -5.01
C ARG A 492 22.36 -22.45 -5.33
N TYR A 493 23.28 -22.16 -4.42
CA TYR A 493 24.26 -21.10 -4.60
C TYR A 493 25.66 -21.67 -4.63
N CYS A 494 26.43 -21.35 -5.66
CA CYS A 494 27.86 -21.58 -5.66
C CYS A 494 28.56 -20.36 -5.06
N VAL A 495 29.28 -20.56 -3.95
CA VAL A 495 30.02 -19.53 -3.25
C VAL A 495 31.50 -19.70 -3.49
N VAL A 496 32.14 -18.67 -4.06
CA VAL A 496 33.54 -18.68 -4.46
C VAL A 496 34.30 -17.63 -3.69
N HIS A 497 35.29 -18.08 -2.92
CA HIS A 497 36.26 -17.25 -2.22
C HIS A 497 37.59 -17.26 -2.98
N HIS A 498 38.09 -16.07 -3.34
CA HIS A 498 39.36 -15.91 -4.03
C HIS A 498 39.99 -14.56 -3.66
N SER A 499 41.31 -14.46 -3.68
CA SER A 499 42.07 -13.24 -3.32
C SER A 499 41.73 -12.03 -4.20
N ASP A 500 41.45 -12.26 -5.49
CA ASP A 500 41.01 -11.22 -6.44
C ASP A 500 39.54 -10.77 -6.25
N LEU A 501 38.76 -11.42 -5.36
CA LEU A 501 37.37 -11.05 -5.07
C LEU A 501 37.27 -10.26 -3.76
N LEU A 502 36.76 -9.02 -3.82
CA LEU A 502 36.54 -8.17 -2.64
C LEU A 502 35.47 -8.72 -1.68
N THR A 503 34.53 -9.47 -2.21
CA THR A 503 33.49 -10.23 -1.49
C THR A 503 33.32 -11.58 -2.19
N PRO A 504 33.00 -12.66 -1.47
CA PRO A 504 32.76 -13.95 -2.10
C PRO A 504 31.70 -13.82 -3.19
N SER A 505 31.97 -14.37 -4.38
CA SER A 505 30.98 -14.44 -5.45
C SER A 505 29.96 -15.50 -5.05
N ARG A 506 28.68 -15.15 -5.08
CA ARG A 506 27.56 -16.00 -4.66
C ARG A 506 26.59 -16.10 -5.83
N GLU A 507 26.85 -17.04 -6.72
CA GLU A 507 26.08 -17.20 -7.96
C GLU A 507 24.91 -18.18 -7.73
N PRO A 508 23.67 -17.80 -8.08
CA PRO A 508 22.51 -18.69 -8.01
C PRO A 508 22.44 -19.64 -9.21
N TYR A 509 22.08 -20.88 -8.95
CA TYR A 509 21.43 -21.77 -9.90
C TYR A 509 19.93 -21.80 -9.62
N GLU A 510 19.15 -21.45 -10.63
CA GLU A 510 17.69 -21.48 -10.62
C GLU A 510 17.19 -22.11 -11.92
N ARG A 511 16.23 -23.02 -11.80
CA ARG A 511 15.59 -23.64 -12.96
C ARG A 511 14.49 -22.70 -13.48
N GLU A 512 14.53 -22.41 -14.77
CA GLU A 512 13.49 -21.64 -15.44
C GLU A 512 12.38 -22.58 -15.95
N PHE A 513 11.16 -22.41 -15.44
CA PHE A 513 10.05 -23.32 -15.73
C PHE A 513 9.32 -23.07 -17.05
N GLY A 514 9.53 -21.90 -17.70
CA GLY A 514 8.97 -21.59 -19.02
C GLY A 514 7.43 -21.57 -19.16
N GLY A 515 6.67 -21.99 -18.14
CA GLY A 515 5.21 -22.08 -18.16
C GLY A 515 4.67 -23.27 -17.37
N SER A 516 3.37 -23.56 -17.52
CA SER A 516 2.78 -24.81 -17.05
C SER A 516 3.30 -25.99 -17.88
N PRO A 517 3.57 -27.17 -17.28
CA PRO A 517 4.01 -28.33 -18.03
C PRO A 517 2.99 -28.76 -19.10
N GLU A 518 3.39 -28.73 -20.37
CA GLU A 518 2.59 -29.12 -21.52
C GLU A 518 3.10 -30.45 -22.10
N ARG A 519 2.19 -31.29 -22.60
CA ARG A 519 2.53 -32.65 -23.06
C ARG A 519 3.05 -32.63 -24.51
N PRO A 520 4.24 -33.21 -24.80
CA PRO A 520 4.78 -33.23 -26.16
C PRO A 520 3.91 -34.00 -27.14
N SER A 521 3.85 -33.48 -28.36
CA SER A 521 3.37 -34.18 -29.55
C SER A 521 4.55 -34.86 -30.26
N VAL A 522 4.47 -36.17 -30.46
CA VAL A 522 5.56 -37.00 -30.98
C VAL A 522 5.18 -37.61 -32.33
N PHE A 523 6.06 -37.40 -33.31
CA PHE A 523 5.92 -37.85 -34.70
C PHE A 523 7.17 -38.60 -35.15
N MET A 524 6.99 -39.74 -35.81
CA MET A 524 8.06 -40.41 -36.54
C MET A 524 8.10 -39.86 -37.96
N LEU A 525 9.24 -39.29 -38.36
CA LEU A 525 9.44 -38.76 -39.71
C LEU A 525 9.84 -39.89 -40.68
N PRO A 526 9.63 -39.69 -41.99
CA PRO A 526 10.09 -40.65 -43.00
C PRO A 526 11.59 -40.92 -42.89
N PRO A 527 12.02 -42.20 -42.96
CA PRO A 527 13.43 -42.56 -42.86
C PRO A 527 14.21 -42.00 -44.05
N LEU A 528 15.39 -41.44 -43.77
CA LEU A 528 16.28 -40.90 -44.81
C LEU A 528 17.38 -41.93 -45.10
N GLU A 529 17.25 -42.61 -46.25
CA GLU A 529 18.28 -43.55 -46.72
C GLU A 529 19.47 -42.78 -47.31
N GLN A 530 20.64 -42.90 -46.68
CA GLN A 530 21.89 -42.31 -47.16
C GLN A 530 22.68 -43.39 -47.89
N THR A 531 22.36 -43.63 -49.16
CA THR A 531 22.98 -44.69 -49.99
C THR A 531 24.51 -44.61 -50.06
N ASN A 532 25.07 -43.42 -49.92
CA ASN A 532 26.52 -43.19 -49.97
C ASN A 532 27.25 -43.62 -48.67
N LYS A 533 26.51 -43.81 -47.57
CA LYS A 533 27.05 -44.20 -46.25
C LYS A 533 26.57 -45.57 -45.77
N GLU A 534 25.79 -46.29 -46.58
CA GLU A 534 25.12 -47.54 -46.19
C GLU A 534 24.37 -47.44 -44.86
N GLU A 535 23.74 -46.29 -44.61
CA GLU A 535 23.09 -45.95 -43.33
C GLU A 535 21.69 -45.37 -43.55
N VAL A 536 20.81 -45.59 -42.58
CA VAL A 536 19.45 -45.04 -42.53
C VAL A 536 19.31 -44.24 -41.24
N THR A 537 18.88 -42.98 -41.38
CA THR A 537 18.61 -42.12 -40.21
C THR A 537 17.11 -42.14 -39.92
N LEU A 538 16.75 -42.63 -38.73
CA LEU A 538 15.41 -42.56 -38.18
C LEU A 538 15.28 -41.28 -37.36
N THR A 539 14.24 -40.48 -37.59
CA THR A 539 14.06 -39.20 -36.90
C THR A 539 12.71 -39.15 -36.20
N CYS A 540 12.75 -38.86 -34.91
CA CYS A 540 11.61 -38.63 -34.05
C CYS A 540 11.47 -37.13 -33.78
N PHE A 541 10.44 -36.51 -34.33
CA PHE A 541 10.15 -35.10 -34.13
C PHE A 541 9.20 -34.90 -32.95
N VAL A 542 9.65 -34.13 -31.97
CA VAL A 542 8.91 -33.81 -30.75
C VAL A 542 8.60 -32.32 -30.76
N LYS A 543 7.34 -31.92 -30.59
CA LYS A 543 6.95 -30.50 -30.61
C LYS A 543 5.83 -30.18 -29.63
N ASP A 544 5.56 -28.89 -29.44
CA ASP A 544 4.48 -28.35 -28.62
C ASP A 544 4.60 -28.72 -27.13
N PHE A 545 5.82 -28.71 -26.58
CA PHE A 545 6.06 -29.04 -25.17
C PHE A 545 6.70 -27.91 -24.38
N LEU A 546 6.47 -27.97 -23.07
CA LEU A 546 7.02 -27.10 -22.02
C LEU A 546 7.16 -27.94 -20.74
N PRO A 547 8.24 -27.84 -19.96
CA PRO A 547 9.42 -26.99 -20.14
C PRO A 547 10.37 -27.50 -21.24
N LYS A 548 11.47 -26.79 -21.49
CA LYS A 548 12.41 -27.11 -22.59
C LYS A 548 13.08 -28.48 -22.46
N GLU A 549 13.18 -29.05 -21.26
CA GLU A 549 13.92 -30.31 -21.06
C GLU A 549 13.15 -31.54 -21.58
N VAL A 550 13.66 -32.12 -22.67
CA VAL A 550 13.16 -33.36 -23.27
C VAL A 550 14.32 -34.31 -23.56
N PHE A 551 14.08 -35.60 -23.42
CA PHE A 551 15.05 -36.64 -23.80
C PHE A 551 14.36 -37.70 -24.66
N VAL A 552 15.00 -38.09 -25.76
CA VAL A 552 14.51 -39.12 -26.67
C VAL A 552 15.45 -40.32 -26.62
N SER A 553 14.91 -41.47 -26.23
CA SER A 553 15.59 -42.77 -26.33
C SER A 553 14.93 -43.63 -27.40
N TRP A 554 15.54 -44.77 -27.71
CA TRP A 554 15.07 -45.68 -28.75
C TRP A 554 14.98 -47.10 -28.24
N LEU A 555 14.00 -47.85 -28.76
CA LEU A 555 13.91 -49.30 -28.61
C LEU A 555 14.03 -49.95 -29.99
N VAL A 556 14.68 -51.11 -30.05
CA VAL A 556 14.76 -51.98 -31.22
C VAL A 556 14.12 -53.31 -30.84
N ASP A 557 13.04 -53.70 -31.52
CA ASP A 557 12.23 -54.88 -31.20
C ASP A 557 11.81 -54.96 -29.73
N ASP A 558 11.39 -53.81 -29.19
CA ASP A 558 10.96 -53.60 -27.80
C ASP A 558 12.07 -53.75 -26.72
N GLU A 559 13.33 -53.89 -27.13
CA GLU A 559 14.50 -53.83 -26.23
C GLU A 559 15.20 -52.47 -26.31
N GLU A 560 15.78 -52.00 -25.20
CA GLU A 560 16.49 -50.71 -25.16
C GLU A 560 17.68 -50.72 -26.12
N ALA A 561 17.73 -49.71 -27.00
CA ALA A 561 18.83 -49.54 -27.92
C ALA A 561 20.09 -49.14 -27.11
N ASP A 562 21.02 -50.07 -26.96
CA ASP A 562 22.28 -49.80 -26.26
C ASP A 562 23.11 -48.78 -27.05
N SER A 563 23.53 -47.71 -26.37
CA SER A 563 24.45 -46.69 -26.86
C SER A 563 25.79 -47.25 -27.41
N SER A 564 26.19 -48.46 -27.01
CA SER A 564 27.38 -49.14 -27.55
C SER A 564 27.16 -49.75 -28.95
N SER A 565 25.92 -50.10 -29.27
CA SER A 565 25.52 -50.79 -30.50
C SER A 565 24.82 -49.85 -31.48
N TYR A 566 24.17 -48.80 -30.97
CA TYR A 566 23.41 -47.84 -31.75
C TYR A 566 23.81 -46.41 -31.39
N ALA A 567 24.13 -45.60 -32.42
CA ALA A 567 24.34 -44.18 -32.24
C ALA A 567 22.98 -43.46 -32.30
N PHE A 568 22.62 -42.76 -31.21
CA PHE A 568 21.46 -41.88 -31.19
C PHE A 568 21.75 -40.60 -30.41
N ASN A 569 21.01 -39.54 -30.73
CA ASN A 569 21.11 -38.27 -30.04
C ASN A 569 19.75 -37.56 -29.98
N THR A 570 19.62 -36.62 -29.04
CA THR A 570 18.53 -35.65 -28.99
C THR A 570 19.12 -34.27 -29.24
N THR A 571 18.56 -33.50 -30.18
CA THR A 571 19.02 -32.14 -30.48
C THR A 571 18.63 -31.17 -29.36
N GLU A 572 19.36 -30.06 -29.24
CA GLU A 572 18.92 -28.95 -28.38
C GLU A 572 17.52 -28.45 -28.80
N PRO A 573 16.59 -28.23 -27.85
CA PRO A 573 15.25 -27.76 -28.13
C PRO A 573 15.24 -26.36 -28.74
N ILE A 574 14.45 -26.18 -29.81
CA ILE A 574 14.25 -24.92 -30.50
C ILE A 574 12.91 -24.32 -30.06
N GLU A 575 12.93 -23.08 -29.60
CA GLU A 575 11.73 -22.33 -29.22
C GLU A 575 10.97 -21.82 -30.46
N ASN A 576 9.66 -22.02 -30.48
CA ASN A 576 8.77 -21.50 -31.50
C ASN A 576 7.43 -21.13 -30.87
N ASN A 577 7.08 -19.84 -30.92
CA ASN A 577 5.81 -19.29 -30.39
C ASN A 577 5.52 -19.70 -28.92
N GLY A 578 6.54 -19.72 -28.06
CA GLY A 578 6.41 -20.06 -26.64
C GLY A 578 6.35 -21.55 -26.32
N PHE A 579 6.50 -22.43 -27.31
CA PHE A 579 6.65 -23.88 -27.12
C PHE A 579 7.99 -24.35 -27.66
N TYR A 580 8.47 -25.50 -27.19
CA TYR A 580 9.71 -26.10 -27.68
C TYR A 580 9.47 -27.24 -28.68
N SER A 581 10.46 -27.46 -29.54
CA SER A 581 10.54 -28.59 -30.45
C SER A 581 11.96 -29.15 -30.52
N ALA A 582 12.09 -30.46 -30.65
CA ALA A 582 13.38 -31.16 -30.70
C ALA A 582 13.30 -32.38 -31.62
N TYR A 583 14.45 -32.87 -32.06
CA TYR A 583 14.58 -34.07 -32.88
C TYR A 583 15.42 -35.11 -32.12
N GLY A 584 14.88 -36.33 -31.98
CA GLY A 584 15.67 -37.50 -31.64
C GLY A 584 16.08 -38.21 -32.92
N GLN A 585 17.36 -38.54 -33.11
CA GLN A 585 17.83 -39.27 -34.28
C GLN A 585 18.49 -40.58 -33.86
N LEU A 586 18.23 -41.64 -34.61
CA LEU A 586 18.87 -42.95 -34.48
C LEU A 586 19.50 -43.31 -35.83
N PHE A 587 20.78 -43.68 -35.78
CA PHE A 587 21.55 -44.07 -36.95
C PHE A 587 21.64 -45.60 -36.99
N VAL A 588 21.18 -46.20 -38.08
CA VAL A 588 21.08 -47.65 -38.26
C VAL A 588 21.74 -48.05 -39.57
N SER A 589 22.44 -49.19 -39.62
CA SER A 589 23.00 -49.67 -40.89
C SER A 589 21.88 -50.08 -41.87
N LEU A 590 22.14 -49.94 -43.17
CA LEU A 590 21.19 -50.32 -44.22
C LEU A 590 20.89 -51.83 -44.21
N HIS A 591 21.80 -52.65 -43.68
CA HIS A 591 21.61 -54.08 -43.49
C HIS A 591 20.58 -54.36 -42.38
N GLU A 592 20.75 -53.76 -41.21
CA GLU A 592 19.83 -53.92 -40.07
C GLU A 592 18.45 -53.32 -40.36
N TRP A 593 18.39 -52.20 -41.09
CA TRP A 593 17.13 -51.60 -41.51
C TRP A 593 16.28 -52.58 -42.34
N LYS A 594 16.90 -53.37 -43.22
CA LYS A 594 16.22 -54.34 -44.09
C LYS A 594 15.81 -55.64 -43.37
N ASN A 595 16.23 -55.84 -42.13
CA ASN A 595 15.98 -57.07 -41.36
C ASN A 595 14.59 -57.13 -40.69
N ASN A 596 13.67 -56.20 -41.00
CA ASN A 596 12.31 -56.10 -40.44
C ASN A 596 12.22 -55.84 -38.93
N ALA A 597 13.27 -55.31 -38.30
CA ALA A 597 13.18 -54.84 -36.91
C ALA A 597 12.19 -53.66 -36.79
N VAL A 598 11.57 -53.54 -35.62
CA VAL A 598 10.67 -52.44 -35.25
C VAL A 598 11.45 -51.45 -34.38
N TYR A 599 11.54 -50.21 -34.86
CA TYR A 599 12.24 -49.14 -34.16
C TYR A 599 11.23 -48.21 -33.51
N SER A 600 11.34 -48.03 -32.21
CA SER A 600 10.40 -47.23 -31.42
C SER A 600 11.10 -46.04 -30.77
N CYS A 601 10.64 -44.83 -31.03
CA CYS A 601 11.08 -43.63 -30.32
C CYS A 601 10.32 -43.52 -29.00
N VAL A 602 11.04 -43.33 -27.89
CA VAL A 602 10.52 -43.21 -26.53
C VAL A 602 10.89 -41.85 -25.96
N VAL A 603 9.89 -41.00 -25.74
CA VAL A 603 10.09 -39.62 -25.30
C VAL A 603 9.84 -39.47 -23.80
N TYR A 604 10.85 -38.96 -23.11
CA TYR A 604 10.82 -38.58 -21.70
C TYR A 604 10.71 -37.07 -21.57
N HIS A 605 9.76 -36.64 -20.76
CA HIS A 605 9.49 -35.24 -20.49
C HIS A 605 8.72 -35.12 -19.16
N GLU A 606 8.91 -34.03 -18.42
CA GLU A 606 8.34 -33.86 -17.07
C GLU A 606 6.82 -34.05 -17.01
N SER A 607 6.08 -33.50 -17.98
CA SER A 607 4.62 -33.67 -18.06
C SER A 607 4.16 -35.13 -18.30
N VAL A 608 5.08 -36.04 -18.64
CA VAL A 608 4.82 -37.45 -18.91
C VAL A 608 5.14 -38.33 -17.70
N VAL A 609 5.98 -37.86 -16.76
CA VAL A 609 6.51 -38.63 -15.62
C VAL A 609 5.41 -39.17 -14.70
N ASN A 610 4.28 -38.45 -14.55
CA ASN A 610 3.14 -38.89 -13.73
C ASN A 610 2.19 -39.90 -14.40
N THR A 611 2.43 -40.29 -15.66
CA THR A 611 1.48 -41.15 -16.42
C THR A 611 1.96 -42.59 -16.67
N THR A 612 3.10 -43.01 -16.12
CA THR A 612 3.73 -44.35 -16.32
C THR A 612 3.95 -44.76 -17.78
N ARG A 613 3.76 -43.86 -18.76
CA ARG A 613 3.83 -44.18 -20.18
C ARG A 613 4.59 -43.09 -20.92
N ALA A 614 5.85 -43.36 -21.21
CA ALA A 614 6.58 -42.63 -22.23
C ALA A 614 5.80 -42.68 -23.55
N ILE A 615 5.91 -41.63 -24.37
CA ILE A 615 5.20 -41.59 -25.65
C ILE A 615 6.01 -42.42 -26.64
N VAL A 616 5.40 -43.51 -27.15
CA VAL A 616 6.04 -44.44 -28.07
C VAL A 616 5.44 -44.32 -29.47
N ARG A 617 6.30 -44.17 -30.48
CA ARG A 617 5.95 -44.25 -31.90
C ARG A 617 6.92 -45.18 -32.61
N SER A 618 6.39 -46.12 -33.37
CA SER A 618 7.18 -47.21 -33.97
C SER A 618 7.17 -47.14 -35.49
N ILE A 619 8.27 -47.55 -36.10
CA ILE A 619 8.45 -47.70 -37.54
C ILE A 619 9.23 -48.98 -37.84
N GLY A 620 8.79 -49.75 -38.83
CA GLY A 620 9.54 -50.86 -39.40
C GLY A 620 9.59 -50.79 -40.92
N TYR A 621 10.51 -51.55 -41.52
CA TYR A 621 10.72 -51.58 -42.97
C TYR A 621 9.44 -51.89 -43.76
N ARG A 622 8.62 -52.85 -43.31
CA ARG A 622 7.38 -53.29 -43.97
C ARG A 622 6.16 -52.40 -43.72
N THR A 623 6.17 -51.56 -42.69
CA THR A 623 5.07 -50.63 -42.39
C THR A 623 5.00 -49.44 -43.35
N PHE A 624 6.05 -49.19 -44.14
CA PHE A 624 6.07 -48.17 -45.20
C PHE A 624 5.61 -48.68 -46.58
N ASP A 625 5.30 -49.97 -46.69
CA ASP A 625 4.60 -50.50 -47.87
C ASP A 625 3.19 -49.92 -47.88
N LYS A 626 2.84 -49.21 -48.96
CA LYS A 626 1.82 -48.13 -49.09
C LYS A 626 0.36 -48.39 -48.63
N ASN A 627 0.03 -49.43 -47.88
CA ASN A 627 -1.37 -49.84 -47.63
C ASN A 627 -1.72 -50.27 -46.18
N ARG A 628 -1.04 -49.81 -45.12
CA ARG A 628 -1.51 -50.06 -43.74
C ARG A 628 -1.51 -48.81 -42.87
N ILE A 629 -2.71 -48.41 -42.44
CA ILE A 629 -2.95 -47.42 -41.38
C ILE A 629 -3.17 -48.21 -40.09
N ASP A 630 -2.19 -48.23 -39.19
CA ASP A 630 -2.40 -48.78 -37.85
C ASP A 630 -3.03 -47.71 -36.95
N LEU A 631 -4.27 -47.98 -36.54
CA LEU A 631 -5.13 -47.09 -35.77
C LEU A 631 -4.82 -47.31 -34.28
N ASN A 632 -4.01 -46.42 -33.69
CA ASN A 632 -3.69 -46.53 -32.27
C ASN A 632 -4.78 -45.81 -31.44
N MET A 633 -5.69 -46.59 -30.85
CA MET A 633 -6.78 -46.07 -30.01
C MET A 633 -6.31 -45.82 -28.58
N ASN A 634 -6.36 -44.56 -28.12
CA ASN A 634 -6.33 -44.25 -26.69
C ASN A 634 -7.74 -44.46 -26.10
N ILE A 635 -7.91 -45.51 -25.29
CA ILE A 635 -9.11 -45.68 -24.47
C ILE A 635 -8.94 -44.80 -23.23
N ASN A 636 -9.62 -43.66 -23.19
CA ASN A 636 -9.84 -42.90 -21.96
C ASN A 636 -10.88 -43.66 -21.12
N GLN A 637 -10.45 -44.42 -20.12
CA GLN A 637 -11.32 -44.82 -19.02
C GLN A 637 -11.45 -43.65 -18.06
N ASP A 638 -12.35 -42.73 -18.37
CA ASP A 638 -13.04 -41.89 -17.36
C ASP A 638 -14.33 -41.31 -17.96
N SER A 639 -15.20 -42.21 -18.41
CA SER A 639 -16.63 -41.93 -18.50
C SER A 639 -17.34 -42.76 -17.42
N LYS A 640 -17.38 -42.23 -16.20
CA LYS A 640 -18.38 -42.70 -15.23
C LYS A 640 -19.75 -42.31 -15.75
N CYS A 641 -20.45 -43.29 -16.34
CA CYS A 641 -21.87 -43.25 -16.55
C CYS A 641 -22.58 -42.94 -15.23
N SER A 642 -23.39 -41.89 -15.21
CA SER A 642 -24.45 -41.70 -14.23
C SER A 642 -25.60 -42.66 -14.56
N ALA A 643 -25.85 -43.62 -13.69
CA ALA A 643 -27.11 -44.36 -13.61
C ALA A 643 -27.27 -44.90 -12.18
N GLN A 644 -27.85 -44.12 -11.28
CA GLN A 644 -29.19 -44.28 -10.72
C GLN A 644 -29.36 -43.35 -9.51
#